data_AF-A0A7X7FAW8-F1
#
_entry.id   AF-A0A7X7FAW8-F1
#
_cell.length_a   1.000
_cell.length_b   1.000
_cell.length_c   1.000
_cell.angle_alpha   90.00
_cell.angle_beta   90.00
_cell.angle_gamma   90.00
#
_symmetry.space_group_name_H-M   'P 1'
#
loop_
_entity.id
_entity.type
_entity.pdbx_description
1 polymer ?
#
loop_
_entity_poly.entity_id
_entity_poly.type
_entity_poly.pdbx_seq_one_letter_code
_entity_poly.pdbx_strand_id
1 'polypeptide(L)'
;MKILLFVLALAGIGLLVYMNVVDRTQVRHPAAPTTAPADESAAAAPTAEAAPADSSAEAASGIRPWRIDRSQVVAVHGAEVAFEADDVIRLRMPSAEWDCGLRIVPPSGASAMDLSGAFSLAMDVENCSTDRQMRLTLHLSSGGRNSDSDDHATAILAKNRSANIGIGLNPGERATMRIPLMHPEIYLAPEGALGPHVLDTARINTIEIKAQWPFEDEFRWVADCRISNIRLEGVPDASRKVAADRYRPFIDPYGQFVHDDWPEKVKDDAALQADLAEERAALLPRPEAWDEYGGWKDGPQLAATGNFRTEKVDGKWHLVTPSGHLFFSTGIDVIRNVTDASDGGKNPDWYVQDVQPGMRMAFSDWNIAKKFGKQDYLSEYYAFVQDRLASWGMNTIGNWSARELMLESRTPYVATVFERDPSIPSIPGLKHYDCFDETFASALQAAVRRRFADDPALAKSRTDPRCIGYFIDNELDFNGVVNWALAADFETCAAKRALLSYAEKQYGTIAKLNAAWETSFATFEELKTLQKPPKAQGFRSDATAFATAWYERYFRACRDALAEAAPGKLYLGPRFVGFRQSQHLWNTAAKYCDVVTVNTYANSIFNISQNIYRDSPVEKPILIGEFHFGTFDRGMFKAGLCPVADQAERARSYTRFVQGALCHPLIVGCHWFQYRDQPLIGRGDGEAYQIGFVDTCDRVYPELVQAARDVGENLYAYRERGRLQNAMD
;
A
#
# COMPACT_ATOMS: atom_id res chain seq x y z
N MET A 1 -20.50 5.75 -19.18
CA MET A 1 -19.64 6.87 -19.65
C MET A 1 -19.34 7.92 -18.56
N LYS A 2 -19.32 7.56 -17.26
CA LYS A 2 -19.05 8.47 -16.12
C LYS A 2 -18.01 7.93 -15.10
N ILE A 3 -17.26 6.89 -15.44
CA ILE A 3 -16.27 6.25 -14.55
C ILE A 3 -14.82 6.63 -14.92
N LEU A 4 -14.60 7.19 -16.12
CA LEU A 4 -13.26 7.48 -16.64
C LEU A 4 -12.54 8.67 -15.96
N LEU A 5 -13.23 9.45 -15.13
CA LEU A 5 -12.62 10.58 -14.40
C LEU A 5 -11.97 10.20 -13.06
N PHE A 6 -12.12 8.95 -12.58
CA PHE A 6 -11.67 8.57 -11.23
C PHE A 6 -10.19 8.10 -11.20
N VAL A 7 -9.69 7.50 -12.28
CA VAL A 7 -8.30 6.99 -12.34
C VAL A 7 -7.26 8.11 -12.53
N LEU A 8 -7.65 9.23 -13.14
CA LEU A 8 -6.78 10.41 -13.25
C LEU A 8 -6.62 11.16 -11.91
N ALA A 9 -7.49 10.92 -10.93
CA ALA A 9 -7.39 11.55 -9.62
C ALA A 9 -6.25 10.96 -8.77
N LEU A 10 -6.03 9.64 -8.78
CA LEU A 10 -4.97 9.03 -7.96
C LEU A 10 -3.55 9.31 -8.48
N ALA A 11 -3.37 9.44 -9.80
CA ALA A 11 -2.08 9.84 -10.39
C ALA A 11 -1.88 11.37 -10.43
N GLY A 12 -2.96 12.17 -10.40
CA GLY A 12 -2.93 13.63 -10.51
C GLY A 12 -2.99 14.39 -9.17
N ILE A 13 -3.48 13.78 -8.09
CA ILE A 13 -3.57 14.42 -6.76
C ILE A 13 -2.19 14.56 -6.10
N GLY A 14 -1.20 13.73 -6.49
CA GLY A 14 0.19 13.87 -6.00
C GLY A 14 0.84 15.23 -6.30
N LEU A 15 0.32 15.99 -7.27
CA LEU A 15 0.88 17.29 -7.66
C LEU A 15 0.12 18.50 -7.11
N LEU A 16 -1.10 18.34 -6.59
CA LEU A 16 -1.98 19.46 -6.18
C LEU A 16 -2.15 19.62 -4.66
N VAL A 17 -1.61 18.71 -3.85
CA VAL A 17 -1.54 18.85 -2.38
C VAL A 17 -0.41 19.82 -1.95
N TYR A 18 0.46 20.22 -2.88
CA TYR A 18 1.63 21.06 -2.63
C TYR A 18 1.38 22.56 -2.73
N MET A 19 0.47 23.12 -1.94
CA MET A 19 0.48 24.56 -1.61
C MET A 19 -0.21 24.81 -0.27
N ASN A 20 0.46 24.53 0.86
CA ASN A 20 0.26 25.32 2.07
C ASN A 20 1.50 25.32 2.97
N VAL A 21 1.94 26.54 3.23
CA VAL A 21 3.13 26.99 3.96
C VAL A 21 3.02 26.66 5.45
N VAL A 22 4.06 26.07 6.03
CA VAL A 22 4.34 26.16 7.47
C VAL A 22 5.55 27.07 7.64
N ASP A 23 5.32 28.24 8.25
CA ASP A 23 6.34 29.23 8.56
C ASP A 23 7.11 28.83 9.84
N ARG A 24 8.43 28.98 9.77
CA ARG A 24 9.42 28.57 10.78
C ARG A 24 9.69 29.76 11.69
N THR A 25 9.37 29.66 12.98
CA THR A 25 9.98 30.54 13.99
C THR A 25 10.48 29.77 15.21
N GLN A 26 11.80 29.83 15.38
CA GLN A 26 12.61 29.78 16.59
C GLN A 26 12.37 28.67 17.64
N VAL A 27 13.31 27.70 17.68
CA VAL A 27 13.66 27.00 18.92
C VAL A 27 15.18 27.00 19.08
N ARG A 28 15.63 27.54 20.21
CA ARG A 28 17.05 27.62 20.63
C ARG A 28 17.53 26.24 21.09
N HIS A 29 18.71 25.83 20.63
CA HIS A 29 19.43 24.66 21.13
C HIS A 29 20.04 24.93 22.52
N PRO A 30 19.92 24.01 23.50
CA PRO A 30 20.87 23.93 24.60
C PRO A 30 22.06 23.04 24.23
N ALA A 31 23.23 23.45 24.71
CA ALA A 31 24.54 22.86 24.46
C ALA A 31 24.69 21.43 25.04
N ALA A 32 25.46 20.62 24.32
CA ALA A 32 25.92 19.30 24.75
C ALA A 32 26.98 19.38 25.87
N PRO A 33 27.06 18.38 26.76
CA PRO A 33 28.28 18.09 27.51
C PRO A 33 29.12 17.00 26.82
N THR A 34 30.42 17.24 26.89
CA THR A 34 31.56 16.50 26.35
C THR A 34 31.97 15.25 27.15
N THR A 35 32.24 14.17 26.40
CA THR A 35 33.35 13.17 26.47
C THR A 35 33.78 12.52 27.80
N ALA A 36 33.81 11.18 27.82
CA ALA A 36 35.01 10.29 27.83
C ALA A 36 34.66 8.89 28.40
N PRO A 37 35.53 7.86 28.27
CA PRO A 37 36.10 7.26 27.07
C PRO A 37 35.72 5.77 26.92
N ALA A 38 36.08 5.21 25.76
CA ALA A 38 35.89 3.83 25.35
C ALA A 38 36.77 2.83 26.12
N ASP A 39 36.27 1.60 26.27
CA ASP A 39 37.08 0.42 26.59
C ASP A 39 36.86 -0.62 25.48
N GLU A 40 37.95 -0.94 24.79
CA GLU A 40 38.03 -1.89 23.68
C GLU A 40 38.21 -3.31 24.22
N SER A 41 37.39 -4.26 23.78
CA SER A 41 37.88 -5.59 23.36
C SER A 41 36.73 -6.47 22.86
N ALA A 42 36.84 -6.92 21.60
CA ALA A 42 36.64 -8.32 21.21
C ALA A 42 36.75 -8.47 19.68
N ALA A 43 37.92 -8.97 19.28
CA ALA A 43 38.19 -9.87 18.14
C ALA A 43 37.32 -9.79 16.88
N ALA A 44 37.87 -9.15 15.83
CA ALA A 44 37.47 -9.35 14.45
C ALA A 44 38.03 -10.68 13.90
N ALA A 45 37.16 -11.49 13.30
CA ALA A 45 37.54 -12.61 12.44
C ALA A 45 37.84 -12.10 11.01
N PRO A 46 38.75 -12.74 10.25
CA PRO A 46 39.34 -12.15 9.05
C PRO A 46 38.34 -12.03 7.90
N THR A 47 38.22 -10.82 7.36
CA THR A 47 37.62 -10.52 6.07
C THR A 47 38.43 -11.19 4.96
N ALA A 48 37.80 -12.08 4.18
CA ALA A 48 38.36 -12.57 2.94
C ALA A 48 38.38 -11.43 1.91
N GLU A 49 39.58 -10.97 1.53
CA GLU A 49 39.78 -10.14 0.34
C GLU A 49 39.32 -10.91 -0.90
N ALA A 50 38.34 -10.35 -1.61
CA ALA A 50 37.96 -10.83 -2.93
C ALA A 50 39.09 -10.50 -3.92
N ALA A 51 39.68 -11.54 -4.51
CA ALA A 51 40.61 -11.43 -5.63
C ALA A 51 39.94 -10.74 -6.84
N PRO A 52 40.70 -10.03 -7.70
CA PRO A 52 40.14 -9.34 -8.85
C PRO A 52 39.51 -10.35 -9.82
N ALA A 53 38.28 -10.06 -10.24
CA ALA A 53 37.51 -10.91 -11.15
C ALA A 53 38.23 -11.06 -12.50
N ASP A 54 38.29 -12.30 -12.96
CA ASP A 54 38.75 -12.69 -14.29
C ASP A 54 37.75 -12.16 -15.34
N SER A 55 38.22 -11.27 -16.21
CA SER A 55 37.41 -10.58 -17.25
C SER A 55 36.83 -11.52 -18.31
N SER A 56 37.19 -12.80 -18.28
CA SER A 56 36.63 -13.83 -19.16
C SER A 56 35.31 -14.43 -18.66
N ALA A 57 35.00 -14.33 -17.36
CA ALA A 57 33.74 -14.84 -16.79
C ALA A 57 32.57 -13.83 -16.90
N GLU A 58 32.85 -12.52 -16.94
CA GLU A 58 31.85 -11.45 -17.09
C GLU A 58 31.17 -11.47 -18.48
N ALA A 59 31.86 -11.94 -19.51
CA ALA A 59 31.31 -12.07 -20.86
C ALA A 59 30.28 -13.21 -20.98
N ALA A 60 30.34 -14.23 -20.12
CA ALA A 60 29.44 -15.38 -20.14
C ALA A 60 28.14 -15.16 -19.34
N SER A 61 28.13 -14.21 -18.38
CA SER A 61 26.97 -13.91 -17.51
C SER A 61 26.03 -12.84 -18.08
N GLY A 62 26.45 -12.13 -19.15
CA GLY A 62 25.69 -11.01 -19.71
C GLY A 62 25.64 -9.78 -18.81
N ILE A 63 26.41 -9.75 -17.72
CA ILE A 63 26.52 -8.60 -16.80
C ILE A 63 27.56 -7.63 -17.35
N ARG A 64 27.18 -6.36 -17.50
CA ARG A 64 28.04 -5.30 -18.02
C ARG A 64 28.07 -4.16 -17.00
N PRO A 65 29.20 -3.94 -16.31
CA PRO A 65 29.38 -2.79 -15.44
C PRO A 65 29.04 -1.51 -16.18
N TRP A 66 28.23 -0.64 -15.58
CA TRP A 66 27.85 0.63 -16.19
C TRP A 66 28.57 1.76 -15.49
N ARG A 67 29.64 2.24 -16.13
CA ARG A 67 30.46 3.32 -15.58
C ARG A 67 29.73 4.65 -15.72
N ILE A 68 29.31 5.19 -14.58
CA ILE A 68 28.68 6.51 -14.48
C ILE A 68 29.75 7.54 -14.18
N ASP A 69 29.84 8.58 -15.00
CA ASP A 69 30.72 9.71 -14.73
C ASP A 69 30.18 10.53 -13.55
N ARG A 70 31.05 11.01 -12.67
CA ARG A 70 30.65 11.80 -11.48
C ARG A 70 29.82 13.03 -11.87
N SER A 71 30.06 13.62 -13.04
CA SER A 71 29.30 14.77 -13.56
C SER A 71 27.84 14.44 -13.92
N GLN A 72 27.51 13.16 -14.10
CA GLN A 72 26.14 12.71 -14.35
C GLN A 72 25.32 12.62 -13.06
N VAL A 73 25.97 12.58 -11.89
CA VAL A 73 25.30 12.40 -10.61
C VAL A 73 24.96 13.75 -9.99
N VAL A 74 23.67 14.00 -9.82
CA VAL A 74 23.12 15.25 -9.30
C VAL A 74 22.38 14.97 -8.00
N ALA A 75 22.81 15.61 -6.91
CA ALA A 75 22.06 15.61 -5.66
C ALA A 75 20.80 16.46 -5.79
N VAL A 76 19.67 15.98 -5.26
CA VAL A 76 18.36 16.62 -5.42
C VAL A 76 17.78 16.96 -4.04
N HIS A 77 17.15 18.13 -3.93
CA HIS A 77 16.41 18.61 -2.74
C HIS A 77 17.15 18.42 -1.40
N GLY A 78 18.42 18.84 -1.36
CA GLY A 78 19.24 18.87 -0.15
C GLY A 78 19.90 17.53 0.22
N ALA A 79 19.79 16.50 -0.62
CA ALA A 79 20.56 15.28 -0.45
C ALA A 79 22.07 15.55 -0.48
N GLU A 80 22.82 14.77 0.28
CA GLU A 80 24.28 14.71 0.21
C GLU A 80 24.69 13.48 -0.60
N VAL A 81 25.53 13.71 -1.62
CA VAL A 81 26.13 12.66 -2.44
C VAL A 81 27.64 12.77 -2.34
N ALA A 82 28.29 11.67 -1.95
CA ALA A 82 29.74 11.55 -1.91
C ALA A 82 30.18 10.27 -2.64
N PHE A 83 31.33 10.32 -3.30
CA PHE A 83 31.96 9.15 -3.90
C PHE A 83 33.00 8.60 -2.93
N GLU A 84 32.73 7.44 -2.34
CA GLU A 84 33.68 6.73 -1.45
C GLU A 84 34.73 5.97 -2.26
N ALA A 85 34.35 5.55 -3.48
CA ALA A 85 35.22 5.01 -4.52
C ALA A 85 34.68 5.45 -5.90
N ASP A 86 35.34 5.05 -6.99
CA ASP A 86 34.92 5.45 -8.35
C ASP A 86 33.53 4.91 -8.73
N ASP A 87 33.11 3.78 -8.15
CA ASP A 87 31.85 3.09 -8.41
C ASP A 87 30.98 2.94 -7.15
N VAL A 88 31.33 3.63 -6.06
CA VAL A 88 30.59 3.58 -4.77
C VAL A 88 30.14 4.98 -4.38
N ILE A 89 28.82 5.16 -4.38
CA ILE A 89 28.13 6.41 -4.03
C ILE A 89 27.54 6.29 -2.64
N ARG A 90 27.95 7.15 -1.71
CA ARG A 90 27.23 7.40 -0.46
C ARG A 90 26.13 8.43 -0.70
N LEU A 91 24.88 8.03 -0.47
CA LEU A 91 23.70 8.90 -0.54
C LEU A 91 23.10 9.07 0.86
N ARG A 92 23.03 10.32 1.32
CA ARG A 92 22.39 10.74 2.57
C ARG A 92 21.27 11.71 2.29
N MET A 93 20.08 11.40 2.79
CA MET A 93 18.86 12.15 2.52
C MET A 93 18.32 12.79 3.79
N PRO A 94 18.29 14.12 3.91
CA PRO A 94 17.75 14.78 5.10
C PRO A 94 16.22 14.85 5.11
N SER A 95 15.57 14.53 4.00
CA SER A 95 14.12 14.55 3.87
C SER A 95 13.65 13.43 2.94
N ALA A 96 12.44 12.94 3.15
CA ALA A 96 11.75 12.07 2.19
C ALA A 96 10.83 12.89 1.26
N GLU A 97 10.79 14.22 1.44
CA GLU A 97 9.98 15.14 0.65
C GLU A 97 10.63 15.52 -0.66
N TRP A 98 9.79 16.03 -1.57
CA TRP A 98 10.22 16.70 -2.79
C TRP A 98 11.16 15.88 -3.66
N ASP A 99 11.07 14.56 -3.72
CA ASP A 99 12.03 13.73 -4.48
C ASP A 99 13.50 13.93 -4.05
N CYS A 100 13.73 14.22 -2.76
CA CYS A 100 15.07 14.21 -2.18
C CYS A 100 15.77 12.89 -2.48
N GLY A 101 17.03 12.95 -2.91
CA GLY A 101 17.76 11.78 -3.39
C GLY A 101 18.85 12.13 -4.39
N LEU A 102 19.15 11.19 -5.29
CA LEU A 102 20.13 11.36 -6.36
C LEU A 102 19.46 11.17 -7.72
N ARG A 103 19.93 11.91 -8.72
CA ARG A 103 19.55 11.78 -10.12
C ARG A 103 20.78 11.52 -10.97
N ILE A 104 20.72 10.51 -11.83
CA ILE A 104 21.71 10.28 -12.90
C ILE A 104 21.12 10.86 -14.19
N VAL A 105 21.85 11.79 -14.80
CA VAL A 105 21.49 12.46 -16.05
C VAL A 105 22.35 11.95 -17.23
N PRO A 106 21.95 12.20 -18.48
CA PRO A 106 22.74 11.81 -19.64
C PRO A 106 24.13 12.47 -19.61
N PRO A 107 25.16 11.82 -20.20
CA PRO A 107 26.49 12.41 -20.33
C PRO A 107 26.45 13.78 -21.02
N SER A 108 27.43 14.64 -20.73
CA SER A 108 27.53 15.96 -21.37
C SER A 108 27.49 15.84 -22.90
N GLY A 109 26.57 16.56 -23.54
CA GLY A 109 26.36 16.54 -24.99
C GLY A 109 25.38 15.46 -25.49
N ALA A 110 24.95 14.54 -24.63
CA ALA A 110 23.88 13.59 -24.92
C ALA A 110 22.53 14.09 -24.40
N SER A 111 21.45 13.80 -25.12
CA SER A 111 20.08 14.09 -24.69
C SER A 111 19.43 12.95 -23.91
N ALA A 112 19.99 11.73 -23.99
CA ALA A 112 19.47 10.53 -23.35
C ALA A 112 20.57 9.47 -23.14
N MET A 113 20.25 8.45 -22.35
CA MET A 113 21.03 7.23 -22.11
C MET A 113 20.38 6.04 -22.81
N ASP A 114 21.20 5.20 -23.44
CA ASP A 114 20.75 3.98 -24.12
C ASP A 114 20.93 2.76 -23.21
N LEU A 115 19.80 2.18 -22.79
CA LEU A 115 19.70 0.93 -22.03
C LEU A 115 19.04 -0.19 -22.86
N SER A 116 18.82 0.01 -24.16
CA SER A 116 18.08 -0.92 -25.02
C SER A 116 18.75 -2.27 -25.20
N GLY A 117 20.06 -2.37 -24.97
CA GLY A 117 20.82 -3.62 -25.09
C GLY A 117 20.79 -4.53 -23.85
N ALA A 118 20.04 -4.21 -22.80
CA ALA A 118 20.05 -4.93 -21.52
C ALA A 118 18.66 -5.41 -21.12
N PHE A 119 18.55 -6.54 -20.42
CA PHE A 119 17.27 -7.01 -19.86
C PHE A 119 16.85 -6.19 -18.63
N SER A 120 17.82 -5.78 -17.81
CA SER A 120 17.56 -5.00 -16.60
C SER A 120 18.69 -4.04 -16.27
N LEU A 121 18.36 -3.01 -15.49
CA LEU A 121 19.32 -2.19 -14.77
C LEU A 121 19.35 -2.64 -13.30
N ALA A 122 20.54 -2.88 -12.77
CA ALA A 122 20.75 -3.32 -11.40
C ALA A 122 21.79 -2.46 -10.68
N MET A 123 21.66 -2.37 -9.35
CA MET A 123 22.66 -1.76 -8.46
C MET A 123 22.57 -2.40 -7.09
N ASP A 124 23.71 -2.49 -6.39
CA ASP A 124 23.73 -2.97 -5.02
C ASP A 124 23.52 -1.80 -4.07
N VAL A 125 22.62 -1.98 -3.11
CA VAL A 125 22.24 -0.97 -2.13
C VAL A 125 22.51 -1.54 -0.73
N GLU A 126 23.23 -0.78 0.09
CA GLU A 126 23.46 -1.07 1.50
C GLU A 126 22.80 0.01 2.36
N ASN A 127 21.94 -0.38 3.30
CA ASN A 127 21.43 0.54 4.32
C ASN A 127 22.51 0.75 5.37
N CYS A 128 23.07 1.95 5.40
CA CYS A 128 24.16 2.32 6.30
C CYS A 128 23.68 2.95 7.61
N SER A 129 22.36 3.04 7.80
CA SER A 129 21.75 3.42 9.07
C SER A 129 22.01 2.32 10.10
N THR A 130 22.12 2.69 11.38
CA THR A 130 22.36 1.72 12.48
C THR A 130 21.09 1.31 13.20
N ASP A 131 20.01 2.05 13.01
CA ASP A 131 18.81 2.00 13.84
C ASP A 131 17.49 2.18 13.08
N ARG A 132 17.54 2.35 11.75
CA ARG A 132 16.35 2.58 10.91
C ARG A 132 16.30 1.66 9.72
N GLN A 133 15.10 1.18 9.39
CA GLN A 133 14.85 0.62 8.06
C GLN A 133 14.95 1.74 7.02
N MET A 134 15.52 1.42 5.87
CA MET A 134 15.53 2.30 4.72
C MET A 134 14.48 1.84 3.72
N ARG A 135 13.91 2.78 2.98
CA ARG A 135 13.02 2.54 1.84
C ARG A 135 13.42 3.45 0.68
N LEU A 136 13.79 2.86 -0.44
CA LEU A 136 14.19 3.59 -1.65
C LEU A 136 13.36 3.12 -2.84
N THR A 137 13.16 4.03 -3.78
CA THR A 137 12.67 3.71 -5.12
C THR A 137 13.69 4.10 -6.17
N LEU A 138 13.75 3.28 -7.21
CA LEU A 138 14.46 3.54 -8.46
C LEU A 138 13.42 3.90 -9.52
N HIS A 139 13.56 5.07 -10.13
CA HIS A 139 12.72 5.53 -11.23
C HIS A 139 13.54 5.69 -12.50
N LEU A 140 13.02 5.19 -13.61
CA LEU A 140 13.51 5.48 -14.97
C LEU A 140 12.47 6.33 -15.69
N SER A 141 12.89 7.34 -16.44
CA SER A 141 11.98 8.15 -17.26
C SER A 141 12.45 8.32 -18.70
N SER A 142 11.52 8.36 -19.65
CA SER A 142 11.76 8.59 -21.09
C SER A 142 10.66 9.46 -21.70
N GLY A 143 10.90 10.01 -22.90
CA GLY A 143 9.90 10.77 -23.66
C GLY A 143 9.82 12.27 -23.29
N GLY A 144 8.98 13.02 -24.01
CA GLY A 144 8.80 14.47 -23.86
C GLY A 144 7.42 14.84 -23.30
N ARG A 145 7.29 16.05 -22.73
CA ARG A 145 6.05 16.49 -22.05
C ARG A 145 4.90 16.80 -23.03
N ASN A 146 5.21 17.11 -24.29
CA ASN A 146 4.25 17.45 -25.34
C ASN A 146 4.66 16.75 -26.65
N SER A 147 3.87 15.78 -27.10
CA SER A 147 4.08 15.12 -28.38
C SER A 147 2.74 14.68 -28.95
N ASP A 148 2.32 15.32 -30.02
CA ASP A 148 1.14 14.91 -30.80
C ASP A 148 1.61 13.91 -31.87
N SER A 149 0.96 12.75 -31.91
CA SER A 149 1.13 11.76 -32.96
C SER A 149 -0.15 10.94 -33.05
N ASP A 150 -0.59 10.68 -34.28
CA ASP A 150 -1.73 9.80 -34.56
C ASP A 150 -1.32 8.31 -34.63
N ASP A 151 -0.02 8.02 -34.65
CA ASP A 151 0.51 6.65 -34.61
C ASP A 151 0.59 6.15 -33.17
N HIS A 152 -0.11 5.06 -32.84
CA HIS A 152 -0.20 4.50 -31.49
C HIS A 152 1.17 4.26 -30.84
N ALA A 153 2.11 3.66 -31.58
CA ALA A 153 3.44 3.34 -31.07
C ALA A 153 4.24 4.62 -30.76
N THR A 154 4.26 5.56 -31.70
CA THR A 154 4.95 6.83 -31.56
C THR A 154 4.34 7.68 -30.45
N ALA A 155 3.01 7.77 -30.38
CA ALA A 155 2.29 8.51 -29.34
C ALA A 155 2.56 7.95 -27.93
N ILE A 156 2.70 6.63 -27.80
CA ILE A 156 3.05 5.97 -26.54
C ILE A 156 4.46 6.34 -26.07
N LEU A 157 5.44 6.32 -26.97
CA LEU A 157 6.85 6.55 -26.65
C LEU A 157 7.21 8.02 -26.53
N ALA A 158 6.48 8.89 -27.22
CA ALA A 158 6.77 10.32 -27.21
C ALA A 158 6.27 11.02 -25.94
N LYS A 159 5.26 10.47 -25.25
CA LYS A 159 4.78 10.98 -23.94
C LYS A 159 5.80 10.71 -22.84
N ASN A 160 5.94 11.66 -21.91
CA ASN A 160 6.72 11.47 -20.70
C ASN A 160 6.18 10.27 -19.90
N ARG A 161 7.01 9.23 -19.76
CA ARG A 161 6.69 8.00 -19.05
C ARG A 161 7.75 7.72 -18.00
N SER A 162 7.32 7.06 -16.93
CA SER A 162 8.22 6.56 -15.91
C SER A 162 7.86 5.13 -15.53
N ALA A 163 8.89 4.33 -15.26
CA ALA A 163 8.78 3.04 -14.60
C ALA A 163 9.55 3.10 -13.28
N ASN A 164 9.08 2.37 -12.27
CA ASN A 164 9.76 2.32 -10.98
C ASN A 164 9.74 0.93 -10.36
N ILE A 165 10.67 0.72 -9.43
CA ILE A 165 10.69 -0.37 -8.45
C ILE A 165 11.16 0.19 -7.11
N GLY A 166 10.96 -0.56 -6.03
CA GLY A 166 11.43 -0.16 -4.70
C GLY A 166 12.08 -1.30 -3.93
N ILE A 167 12.76 -0.93 -2.84
CA ILE A 167 13.38 -1.86 -1.90
C ILE A 167 13.29 -1.32 -0.47
N GLY A 168 13.10 -2.22 0.50
CA GLY A 168 13.13 -1.93 1.93
C GLY A 168 14.22 -2.75 2.59
N LEU A 169 15.13 -2.12 3.35
CA LEU A 169 16.28 -2.80 3.96
C LEU A 169 16.41 -2.48 5.44
N ASN A 170 16.73 -3.49 6.25
CA ASN A 170 17.11 -3.30 7.66
C ASN A 170 18.47 -2.62 7.80
N PRO A 171 18.79 -2.07 8.99
CA PRO A 171 20.13 -1.56 9.30
C PRO A 171 21.25 -2.54 8.91
N GLY A 172 22.25 -2.08 8.17
CA GLY A 172 23.40 -2.87 7.72
C GLY A 172 23.11 -3.89 6.62
N GLU A 173 21.86 -4.05 6.17
CA GLU A 173 21.53 -4.99 5.11
C GLU A 173 21.98 -4.47 3.74
N ARG A 174 22.49 -5.39 2.91
CA ARG A 174 22.82 -5.16 1.51
C ARG A 174 21.97 -6.07 0.61
N ALA A 175 21.43 -5.51 -0.46
CA ALA A 175 20.70 -6.24 -1.48
C ALA A 175 20.86 -5.57 -2.86
N THR A 176 20.53 -6.29 -3.93
CA THR A 176 20.51 -5.71 -5.28
C THR A 176 19.11 -5.16 -5.59
N MET A 177 19.04 -3.87 -5.88
CA MET A 177 17.86 -3.20 -6.43
C MET A 177 17.91 -3.32 -7.96
N ARG A 178 16.90 -3.97 -8.56
CA ARG A 178 16.85 -4.29 -10.00
C ARG A 178 15.53 -3.90 -10.62
N ILE A 179 15.58 -3.21 -11.77
CA ILE A 179 14.41 -2.85 -12.57
C ILE A 179 14.46 -3.56 -13.93
N PRO A 180 13.46 -4.40 -14.27
CA PRO A 180 13.35 -4.98 -15.61
C PRO A 180 13.03 -3.89 -16.64
N LEU A 181 13.63 -4.00 -17.82
CA LEU A 181 13.47 -3.03 -18.90
C LEU A 181 12.37 -3.50 -19.87
N MET A 182 11.20 -2.85 -19.79
CA MET A 182 10.06 -3.13 -20.65
C MET A 182 10.24 -2.47 -22.03
N HIS A 183 11.09 -3.08 -22.86
CA HIS A 183 11.40 -2.62 -24.21
C HIS A 183 10.16 -2.57 -25.12
N PRO A 184 9.93 -1.49 -25.87
CA PRO A 184 8.76 -1.37 -26.74
C PRO A 184 8.82 -2.34 -27.92
N GLU A 185 10.00 -2.67 -28.42
CA GLU A 185 10.16 -3.62 -29.53
C GLU A 185 9.73 -5.06 -29.19
N ILE A 186 9.58 -5.36 -27.89
CA ILE A 186 9.24 -6.67 -27.36
C ILE A 186 7.83 -6.66 -26.76
N TYR A 187 7.51 -5.69 -25.91
CA TYR A 187 6.34 -5.72 -25.03
C TYR A 187 5.19 -4.79 -25.47
N LEU A 188 5.39 -3.93 -26.49
CA LEU A 188 4.35 -3.00 -26.90
C LEU A 188 3.16 -3.77 -27.49
N ALA A 189 2.01 -3.70 -26.81
CA ALA A 189 0.77 -4.28 -27.30
C ALA A 189 0.24 -3.50 -28.53
N PRO A 190 -0.36 -4.20 -29.52
CA PRO A 190 -0.99 -3.55 -30.65
C PRO A 190 -2.19 -2.70 -30.23
N GLU A 191 -2.61 -1.79 -31.11
CA GLU A 191 -3.73 -0.89 -30.85
C GLU A 191 -5.00 -1.66 -30.46
N GLY A 192 -5.67 -1.19 -29.40
CA GLY A 192 -6.87 -1.79 -28.83
C GLY A 192 -6.64 -3.09 -28.03
N ALA A 193 -5.39 -3.51 -27.80
CA ALA A 193 -5.05 -4.61 -26.91
C ALA A 193 -4.40 -4.08 -25.62
N LEU A 194 -4.33 -4.91 -24.59
CA LEU A 194 -3.65 -4.60 -23.34
C LEU A 194 -2.31 -5.33 -23.29
N GLY A 195 -1.31 -4.69 -22.68
CA GLY A 195 0.01 -5.26 -22.41
C GLY A 195 0.76 -4.45 -21.36
N PRO A 196 2.00 -4.84 -21.03
CA PRO A 196 2.83 -4.13 -20.07
C PRO A 196 3.06 -2.66 -20.46
N HIS A 197 3.24 -1.80 -19.46
CA HIS A 197 3.67 -0.44 -19.71
C HIS A 197 5.13 -0.40 -20.16
N VAL A 198 5.34 -0.10 -21.44
CA VAL A 198 6.68 0.05 -22.02
C VAL A 198 7.28 1.43 -21.77
N LEU A 199 8.61 1.47 -21.80
CA LEU A 199 9.47 2.66 -21.66
C LEU A 199 10.40 2.73 -22.86
N ASP A 200 10.70 3.91 -23.40
CA ASP A 200 11.69 4.02 -24.49
C ASP A 200 13.12 3.83 -23.94
N THR A 201 13.52 2.57 -23.86
CA THR A 201 14.79 2.16 -23.23
C THR A 201 16.02 2.61 -24.00
N ALA A 202 15.89 3.01 -25.26
CA ALA A 202 16.98 3.60 -26.03
C ALA A 202 17.18 5.10 -25.72
N ARG A 203 16.18 5.73 -25.10
CA ARG A 203 16.14 7.17 -24.82
C ARG A 203 15.71 7.47 -23.39
N ILE A 204 16.47 6.95 -22.41
CA ILE A 204 16.26 7.24 -20.99
C ILE A 204 16.80 8.64 -20.66
N ASN A 205 15.92 9.51 -20.18
CA ASN A 205 16.23 10.90 -19.87
C ASN A 205 16.80 11.05 -18.45
N THR A 206 16.28 10.28 -17.50
CA THR A 206 16.69 10.37 -16.09
C THR A 206 16.56 9.03 -15.40
N ILE A 207 17.47 8.81 -14.44
CA ILE A 207 17.37 7.75 -13.44
C ILE A 207 17.38 8.43 -12.08
N GLU A 208 16.40 8.14 -11.23
CA GLU A 208 16.27 8.78 -9.91
C GLU A 208 16.23 7.72 -8.82
N ILE A 209 17.02 7.93 -7.77
CA ILE A 209 17.01 7.12 -6.56
C ILE A 209 16.61 8.05 -5.43
N LYS A 210 15.43 7.81 -4.88
CA LYS A 210 14.78 8.68 -3.89
C LYS A 210 14.03 7.86 -2.86
N ALA A 211 13.68 8.49 -1.75
CA ALA A 211 12.78 7.89 -0.78
C ALA A 211 11.40 7.80 -1.39
N GLN A 212 10.72 6.70 -1.07
CA GLN A 212 9.30 6.56 -1.36
C GLN A 212 8.48 7.59 -0.54
N TRP A 213 7.17 7.69 -0.72
CA TRP A 213 6.27 8.60 0.02
C TRP A 213 6.69 9.01 1.47
N PRO A 214 6.83 10.30 1.77
CA PRO A 214 7.30 10.78 3.07
C PRO A 214 6.25 10.63 4.18
N PHE A 215 6.59 10.02 5.31
CA PHE A 215 5.72 9.95 6.50
C PHE A 215 6.47 9.98 7.84
N GLU A 216 7.81 10.02 7.80
CA GLU A 216 8.67 10.16 8.96
C GLU A 216 8.67 11.59 9.49
N ASP A 217 9.01 11.72 10.78
CA ASP A 217 9.46 13.00 11.31
C ASP A 217 10.77 13.45 10.63
N GLU A 218 10.97 14.77 10.53
CA GLU A 218 12.24 15.33 10.09
C GLU A 218 13.36 14.90 11.04
N PHE A 219 14.40 14.26 10.49
CA PHE A 219 15.57 13.79 11.21
C PHE A 219 16.82 14.09 10.38
N ARG A 220 18.01 14.02 10.98
CA ARG A 220 19.27 14.34 10.29
C ARG A 220 19.40 13.58 8.97
N TRP A 221 19.12 12.27 8.95
CA TRP A 221 19.06 11.44 7.74
C TRP A 221 17.84 10.50 7.76
N VAL A 222 16.85 10.73 6.89
CA VAL A 222 15.73 9.79 6.70
C VAL A 222 16.17 8.53 5.92
N ALA A 223 17.24 8.64 5.14
CA ALA A 223 17.94 7.53 4.52
C ALA A 223 19.44 7.81 4.50
N ASP A 224 20.24 6.79 4.79
CA ASP A 224 21.69 6.81 4.70
C ASP A 224 22.16 5.49 4.09
N CYS A 225 22.71 5.53 2.88
CA CYS A 225 22.97 4.34 2.09
C CYS A 225 24.18 4.43 1.19
N ARG A 226 24.73 3.26 0.84
CA ARG A 226 25.69 3.12 -0.25
C ARG A 226 25.03 2.47 -1.45
N ILE A 227 25.31 3.03 -2.62
CA ILE A 227 24.94 2.49 -3.92
C ILE A 227 26.23 2.12 -4.63
N SER A 228 26.32 0.89 -5.11
CA SER A 228 27.53 0.36 -5.77
C SER A 228 27.16 -0.59 -6.89
N ASN A 229 28.15 -1.02 -7.68
CA ASN A 229 27.98 -2.07 -8.69
C ASN A 229 26.79 -1.81 -9.64
N ILE A 230 26.67 -0.57 -10.11
CA ILE A 230 25.63 -0.18 -11.07
C ILE A 230 25.96 -0.82 -12.41
N ARG A 231 25.02 -1.58 -12.96
CA ARG A 231 25.28 -2.46 -14.10
C ARG A 231 24.03 -2.75 -14.92
N LEU A 232 24.27 -3.06 -16.18
CA LEU A 232 23.29 -3.61 -17.09
C LEU A 232 23.40 -5.13 -17.08
N GLU A 233 22.29 -5.83 -16.91
CA GLU A 233 22.28 -7.30 -16.85
C GLU A 233 21.49 -7.90 -18.01
N GLY A 234 22.04 -8.97 -18.57
CA GLY A 234 21.41 -9.77 -19.62
C GLY A 234 21.34 -9.06 -20.98
N VAL A 235 20.53 -9.66 -21.86
CA VAL A 235 20.15 -9.13 -23.17
C VAL A 235 18.62 -9.13 -23.28
N PRO A 236 18.01 -8.23 -24.07
CA PRO A 236 16.57 -8.18 -24.24
C PRO A 236 16.02 -9.54 -24.67
N ASP A 237 14.97 -10.01 -24.00
CA ASP A 237 14.35 -11.31 -24.29
C ASP A 237 13.44 -11.22 -25.53
N ALA A 238 14.06 -11.29 -26.71
CA ALA A 238 13.35 -11.22 -27.98
C ALA A 238 12.36 -12.39 -28.18
N SER A 239 12.46 -13.47 -27.40
CA SER A 239 11.52 -14.60 -27.49
C SER A 239 10.10 -14.23 -27.02
N ARG A 240 9.98 -13.21 -26.16
CA ARG A 240 8.71 -12.65 -25.67
C ARG A 240 8.01 -11.75 -26.68
N LYS A 241 8.63 -11.45 -27.82
CA LYS A 241 8.05 -10.56 -28.84
C LYS A 241 6.88 -11.27 -29.53
N VAL A 242 5.71 -10.65 -29.45
CA VAL A 242 4.50 -11.12 -30.12
C VAL A 242 4.19 -10.24 -31.33
N ALA A 243 4.00 -10.87 -32.49
CA ALA A 243 3.60 -10.14 -33.69
C ALA A 243 2.15 -9.60 -33.55
N ALA A 244 1.91 -8.37 -34.00
CA ALA A 244 0.62 -7.69 -33.82
C ALA A 244 -0.58 -8.48 -34.38
N ASP A 245 -0.39 -9.14 -35.52
CA ASP A 245 -1.39 -9.98 -36.20
C ASP A 245 -1.69 -11.30 -35.47
N ARG A 246 -0.84 -11.68 -34.50
CA ARG A 246 -0.98 -12.88 -33.66
C ARG A 246 -1.19 -12.57 -32.19
N TYR A 247 -1.29 -11.30 -31.81
CA TYR A 247 -1.46 -10.90 -30.42
C TYR A 247 -2.83 -11.32 -29.87
N ARG A 248 -3.88 -11.29 -30.70
CA ARG A 248 -5.22 -11.70 -30.29
C ARG A 248 -5.54 -13.11 -30.81
N PRO A 249 -6.17 -13.98 -29.99
CA PRO A 249 -6.46 -13.79 -28.56
C PRO A 249 -5.19 -13.86 -27.70
N PHE A 250 -5.21 -13.23 -26.52
CA PHE A 250 -4.10 -13.25 -25.56
C PHE A 250 -4.48 -13.74 -24.16
N ILE A 251 -5.72 -14.17 -23.95
CA ILE A 251 -6.20 -14.71 -22.68
C ILE A 251 -6.64 -16.16 -22.90
N ASP A 252 -6.00 -17.08 -22.18
CA ASP A 252 -6.28 -18.51 -22.29
C ASP A 252 -7.57 -18.91 -21.51
N PRO A 253 -8.02 -20.17 -21.63
CA PRO A 253 -9.22 -20.65 -20.91
C PRO A 253 -9.14 -20.65 -19.38
N TYR A 254 -7.98 -20.33 -18.81
CA TYR A 254 -7.73 -20.23 -17.38
C TYR A 254 -7.57 -18.77 -16.92
N GLY A 255 -7.63 -17.80 -17.86
CA GLY A 255 -7.47 -16.37 -17.58
C GLY A 255 -6.01 -15.91 -17.56
N GLN A 256 -5.07 -16.73 -18.02
CA GLN A 256 -3.65 -16.44 -18.04
C GLN A 256 -3.23 -15.85 -19.40
N PHE A 257 -2.10 -15.15 -19.43
CA PHE A 257 -1.56 -14.58 -20.67
C PHE A 257 -1.05 -15.68 -21.61
N VAL A 258 -1.55 -15.72 -22.84
CA VAL A 258 -1.22 -16.78 -23.82
C VAL A 258 0.26 -16.76 -24.22
N HIS A 259 0.84 -15.57 -24.39
CA HIS A 259 2.12 -15.39 -25.07
C HIS A 259 3.35 -15.37 -24.15
N ASP A 260 3.22 -15.87 -22.94
CA ASP A 260 4.34 -16.06 -22.00
C ASP A 260 4.22 -17.45 -21.34
N ASP A 261 5.33 -18.00 -20.84
CA ASP A 261 5.34 -19.28 -20.10
C ASP A 261 6.16 -19.12 -18.82
N TRP A 262 5.74 -19.81 -17.76
CA TRP A 262 6.43 -19.85 -16.47
C TRP A 262 6.22 -21.22 -15.84
N PRO A 263 7.09 -21.65 -14.90
CA PRO A 263 7.05 -23.00 -14.35
C PRO A 263 5.66 -23.40 -13.80
N GLU A 264 4.96 -22.46 -13.18
CA GLU A 264 3.67 -22.67 -12.55
C GLU A 264 2.47 -22.36 -13.46
N LYS A 265 2.64 -22.21 -14.77
CA LYS A 265 1.50 -21.93 -15.67
C LYS A 265 0.59 -23.16 -15.79
N VAL A 266 -0.72 -22.99 -15.63
CA VAL A 266 -1.70 -24.08 -15.83
C VAL A 266 -1.85 -24.37 -17.32
N LYS A 267 -1.76 -25.64 -17.70
CA LYS A 267 -1.84 -26.10 -19.11
C LYS A 267 -3.07 -26.96 -19.38
N ASP A 268 -3.61 -27.63 -18.37
CA ASP A 268 -4.81 -28.47 -18.46
C ASP A 268 -5.54 -28.58 -17.11
N ASP A 269 -6.76 -29.13 -17.14
CA ASP A 269 -7.60 -29.29 -15.94
C ASP A 269 -7.05 -30.35 -14.96
N ALA A 270 -6.28 -31.33 -15.45
CA ALA A 270 -5.68 -32.36 -14.61
C ALA A 270 -4.59 -31.77 -13.70
N ALA A 271 -3.86 -30.77 -14.19
CA ALA A 271 -2.88 -30.02 -13.41
C ALA A 271 -3.53 -29.36 -12.18
N LEU A 272 -4.72 -28.75 -12.32
CA LEU A 272 -5.43 -28.13 -11.19
C LEU A 272 -5.76 -29.14 -10.08
N GLN A 273 -6.20 -30.35 -10.45
CA GLN A 273 -6.52 -31.40 -9.48
C GLN A 273 -5.27 -31.98 -8.81
N ALA A 274 -4.18 -32.13 -9.58
CA ALA A 274 -2.88 -32.50 -9.04
C ALA A 274 -2.38 -31.46 -8.02
N ASP A 275 -2.51 -30.16 -8.32
CA ASP A 275 -2.12 -29.08 -7.41
C ASP A 275 -2.86 -29.18 -6.07
N LEU A 276 -4.16 -29.49 -6.08
CA LEU A 276 -4.95 -29.65 -4.85
C LEU A 276 -4.43 -30.81 -3.99
N ALA A 277 -4.08 -31.93 -4.60
CA ALA A 277 -3.57 -33.10 -3.89
C ALA A 277 -2.17 -32.84 -3.32
N GLU A 278 -1.28 -32.25 -4.11
CA GLU A 278 0.08 -31.87 -3.70
C GLU A 278 0.05 -30.85 -2.55
N GLU A 279 -0.74 -29.78 -2.70
CA GLU A 279 -0.82 -28.73 -1.71
C GLU A 279 -1.40 -29.25 -0.39
N ARG A 280 -2.46 -30.09 -0.41
CA ARG A 280 -3.00 -30.72 0.80
C ARG A 280 -1.96 -31.56 1.53
N ALA A 281 -1.09 -32.26 0.80
CA ALA A 281 -0.04 -33.07 1.38
C ALA A 281 1.11 -32.23 1.96
N ALA A 282 1.31 -31.01 1.43
CA ALA A 282 2.35 -30.08 1.87
C ALA A 282 1.93 -29.14 3.02
N LEU A 283 0.64 -29.12 3.41
CA LEU A 283 0.16 -28.26 4.49
C LEU A 283 0.86 -28.58 5.82
N LEU A 284 1.39 -27.54 6.45
CA LEU A 284 1.98 -27.57 7.77
C LEU A 284 0.93 -27.29 8.84
N PRO A 285 1.13 -27.77 10.09
CA PRO A 285 0.27 -27.37 11.20
C PRO A 285 0.44 -25.88 11.50
N ARG A 286 -0.58 -25.31 12.17
CA ARG A 286 -0.51 -23.97 12.78
C ARG A 286 0.76 -23.82 13.63
N PRO A 287 1.44 -22.66 13.63
CA PRO A 287 2.58 -22.41 14.52
C PRO A 287 2.30 -22.81 15.97
N GLU A 288 3.24 -23.49 16.62
CA GLU A 288 3.05 -24.09 17.95
C GLU A 288 2.95 -23.05 19.07
N ALA A 289 3.64 -21.90 18.90
CA ALA A 289 3.66 -20.78 19.84
C ALA A 289 2.32 -20.02 19.93
N TRP A 290 1.29 -20.48 19.21
CA TRP A 290 0.00 -19.80 19.08
C TRP A 290 -1.07 -20.45 19.94
N ASP A 291 -1.87 -19.63 20.62
CA ASP A 291 -3.08 -20.08 21.31
C ASP A 291 -4.23 -20.35 20.31
N GLU A 292 -5.42 -20.70 20.81
CA GLU A 292 -6.58 -20.98 19.97
C GLU A 292 -7.02 -19.79 19.07
N TYR A 293 -6.66 -18.56 19.44
CA TYR A 293 -6.89 -17.34 18.67
C TYR A 293 -5.63 -16.88 17.93
N GLY A 294 -4.49 -17.55 18.04
CA GLY A 294 -3.26 -17.11 17.37
C GLY A 294 -2.44 -16.11 18.18
N GLY A 295 -2.81 -15.87 19.44
CA GLY A 295 -2.05 -15.11 20.42
C GLY A 295 -0.81 -15.86 20.89
N TRP A 296 0.10 -15.16 21.56
CA TRP A 296 1.34 -15.72 22.06
C TRP A 296 1.06 -16.61 23.28
N LYS A 297 1.01 -17.91 23.04
CA LYS A 297 0.64 -18.94 24.03
C LYS A 297 1.55 -18.93 25.26
N ASP A 298 2.86 -18.77 25.03
CA ASP A 298 3.88 -18.80 26.08
C ASP A 298 4.28 -17.39 26.56
N GLY A 299 3.57 -16.36 26.08
CA GLY A 299 3.78 -14.96 26.45
C GLY A 299 3.05 -14.55 27.73
N PRO A 300 3.04 -13.24 28.05
CA PRO A 300 2.29 -12.70 29.18
C PRO A 300 0.79 -13.04 29.13
N GLN A 301 0.28 -13.57 30.23
CA GLN A 301 -1.15 -13.80 30.46
C GLN A 301 -1.78 -12.57 31.12
N LEU A 302 -2.67 -11.90 30.41
CA LEU A 302 -3.43 -10.74 30.85
C LEU A 302 -4.88 -11.14 31.20
N ALA A 303 -5.70 -10.15 31.57
CA ALA A 303 -7.12 -10.38 31.83
C ALA A 303 -7.86 -10.89 30.58
N ALA A 304 -8.49 -12.05 30.70
CA ALA A 304 -9.35 -12.67 29.70
C ALA A 304 -10.76 -12.08 29.78
N THR A 305 -11.18 -11.34 28.75
CA THR A 305 -12.49 -10.65 28.72
C THR A 305 -13.52 -11.34 27.82
N GLY A 306 -13.12 -12.42 27.12
CA GLY A 306 -13.94 -13.07 26.10
C GLY A 306 -14.04 -12.28 24.79
N ASN A 307 -13.35 -11.14 24.66
CA ASN A 307 -13.28 -10.34 23.44
C ASN A 307 -11.84 -9.89 23.17
N PHE A 308 -11.55 -9.61 21.90
CA PHE A 308 -10.33 -8.87 21.58
C PHE A 308 -10.37 -7.47 22.19
N ARG A 309 -9.23 -7.03 22.70
CA ARG A 309 -9.04 -5.68 23.26
C ARG A 309 -7.63 -5.18 22.97
N THR A 310 -7.34 -3.96 23.38
CA THR A 310 -6.01 -3.35 23.24
C THR A 310 -5.39 -3.14 24.62
N GLU A 311 -4.08 -3.32 24.72
CA GLU A 311 -3.32 -3.01 25.94
C GLU A 311 -1.89 -2.61 25.58
N LYS A 312 -1.31 -1.66 26.31
CA LYS A 312 0.10 -1.28 26.18
C LYS A 312 0.90 -2.04 27.23
N VAL A 313 1.81 -2.91 26.78
CA VAL A 313 2.67 -3.75 27.62
C VAL A 313 4.12 -3.43 27.26
N ASP A 314 4.93 -3.13 28.27
CA ASP A 314 6.37 -2.80 28.12
C ASP A 314 6.66 -1.75 27.03
N GLY A 315 5.81 -0.73 26.96
CA GLY A 315 5.97 0.40 26.04
C GLY A 315 5.47 0.13 24.61
N LYS A 316 5.00 -1.09 24.28
CA LYS A 316 4.42 -1.43 22.98
C LYS A 316 2.93 -1.70 23.11
N TRP A 317 2.14 -1.26 22.14
CA TRP A 317 0.75 -1.66 22.04
C TRP A 317 0.62 -3.10 21.57
N HIS A 318 -0.38 -3.80 22.06
CA HIS A 318 -0.77 -5.12 21.60
C HIS A 318 -2.29 -5.17 21.44
N LEU A 319 -2.75 -6.02 20.52
CA LEU A 319 -4.07 -6.62 20.69
C LEU A 319 -3.94 -7.70 21.77
N VAL A 320 -5.03 -8.01 22.44
CA VAL A 320 -5.11 -9.09 23.45
C VAL A 320 -6.23 -10.02 23.04
N THR A 321 -5.96 -11.32 23.00
CA THR A 321 -6.95 -12.33 22.62
C THR A 321 -8.07 -12.41 23.67
N PRO A 322 -9.23 -13.00 23.32
CA PRO A 322 -10.30 -13.29 24.28
C PRO A 322 -9.85 -14.07 25.53
N SER A 323 -8.85 -14.94 25.38
CA SER A 323 -8.22 -15.73 26.44
C SER A 323 -7.13 -14.97 27.22
N GLY A 324 -6.78 -13.74 26.82
CA GLY A 324 -5.86 -12.87 27.56
C GLY A 324 -4.39 -12.92 27.11
N HIS A 325 -4.06 -13.55 25.98
CA HIS A 325 -2.68 -13.55 25.46
C HIS A 325 -2.42 -12.36 24.54
N LEU A 326 -1.16 -11.92 24.46
CA LEU A 326 -0.75 -10.89 23.50
C LEU A 326 -1.00 -11.37 22.06
N PHE A 327 -1.49 -10.48 21.21
CA PHE A 327 -1.81 -10.76 19.82
C PHE A 327 -1.24 -9.68 18.90
N PHE A 328 -0.68 -10.11 17.77
CA PHE A 328 -0.32 -9.24 16.66
C PHE A 328 -1.03 -9.77 15.41
N SER A 329 -1.83 -8.93 14.76
CA SER A 329 -2.70 -9.37 13.66
C SER A 329 -1.95 -9.39 12.33
N THR A 330 -1.63 -10.58 11.81
CA THR A 330 -1.13 -10.80 10.45
C THR A 330 -2.24 -11.42 9.61
N GLY A 331 -2.66 -10.71 8.56
CA GLY A 331 -3.82 -11.13 7.78
C GLY A 331 -3.70 -10.85 6.30
N ILE A 332 -4.67 -11.39 5.55
CA ILE A 332 -4.81 -11.22 4.11
C ILE A 332 -6.23 -10.74 3.81
N ASP A 333 -6.33 -9.64 3.07
CA ASP A 333 -7.60 -9.04 2.64
C ASP A 333 -8.18 -9.77 1.41
N VAL A 334 -9.48 -9.59 1.20
CA VAL A 334 -10.24 -10.06 0.03
C VAL A 334 -10.13 -11.57 -0.22
N ILE A 335 -10.20 -12.37 0.85
CA ILE A 335 -10.19 -13.83 0.71
C ILE A 335 -11.54 -14.29 0.15
N ARG A 336 -11.60 -14.44 -1.18
CA ARG A 336 -12.78 -14.83 -1.95
C ARG A 336 -12.41 -15.85 -3.04
N ASN A 337 -13.39 -16.65 -3.47
CA ASN A 337 -13.25 -17.55 -4.62
C ASN A 337 -13.14 -16.74 -5.93
N VAL A 338 -13.92 -15.67 -6.04
CA VAL A 338 -13.92 -14.74 -7.18
C VAL A 338 -13.80 -13.32 -6.69
N THR A 339 -12.86 -12.59 -7.30
CA THR A 339 -12.76 -11.14 -7.21
C THR A 339 -12.92 -10.58 -8.63
N ASP A 340 -13.85 -9.64 -8.78
CA ASP A 340 -13.80 -8.66 -9.87
C ASP A 340 -13.74 -9.20 -11.31
N ALA A 341 -14.52 -10.25 -11.62
CA ALA A 341 -14.65 -10.81 -12.97
C ALA A 341 -14.79 -9.70 -14.03
N SER A 342 -14.05 -9.78 -15.13
CA SER A 342 -14.16 -8.77 -16.19
C SER A 342 -15.41 -9.00 -17.05
N ASP A 343 -15.88 -7.95 -17.73
CA ASP A 343 -16.93 -8.08 -18.76
C ASP A 343 -16.26 -8.46 -20.08
N GLY A 344 -16.28 -9.76 -20.39
CA GLY A 344 -15.62 -10.30 -21.57
C GLY A 344 -16.26 -9.82 -22.87
N GLY A 345 -17.58 -9.56 -22.85
CA GLY A 345 -18.34 -9.15 -24.03
C GLY A 345 -17.92 -7.80 -24.61
N LYS A 346 -17.14 -6.99 -23.88
CA LYS A 346 -16.57 -5.73 -24.41
C LYS A 346 -15.45 -5.97 -25.43
N ASN A 347 -14.71 -7.06 -25.30
CA ASN A 347 -13.59 -7.41 -26.17
C ASN A 347 -13.50 -8.94 -26.35
N PRO A 348 -14.46 -9.56 -27.05
CA PRO A 348 -14.54 -11.01 -27.16
C PRO A 348 -13.33 -11.62 -27.87
N ASP A 349 -12.67 -10.87 -28.77
CA ASP A 349 -11.47 -11.26 -29.51
C ASP A 349 -10.21 -11.35 -28.64
N TRP A 350 -10.26 -10.94 -27.38
CA TRP A 350 -9.13 -11.10 -26.45
C TRP A 350 -8.99 -12.52 -25.92
N TYR A 351 -10.04 -13.33 -26.00
CA TYR A 351 -10.13 -14.63 -25.35
C TYR A 351 -10.03 -15.78 -26.34
N VAL A 352 -9.32 -16.83 -25.96
CA VAL A 352 -9.25 -18.08 -26.75
C VAL A 352 -10.61 -18.77 -26.79
N GLN A 353 -11.36 -18.71 -25.69
CA GLN A 353 -12.71 -19.25 -25.60
C GLN A 353 -13.73 -18.32 -26.27
N ASP A 354 -14.84 -18.89 -26.73
CA ASP A 354 -15.97 -18.13 -27.23
C ASP A 354 -16.61 -17.31 -26.10
N VAL A 355 -16.78 -16.00 -26.31
CA VAL A 355 -17.28 -15.06 -25.30
C VAL A 355 -18.52 -14.36 -25.82
N GLN A 356 -19.64 -14.65 -25.15
CA GLN A 356 -20.94 -14.10 -25.49
C GLN A 356 -21.12 -12.69 -24.90
N PRO A 357 -21.96 -11.82 -25.50
CA PRO A 357 -22.27 -10.51 -24.95
C PRO A 357 -22.76 -10.59 -23.50
N GLY A 358 -22.16 -9.80 -22.60
CA GLY A 358 -22.50 -9.77 -21.18
C GLY A 358 -21.91 -10.93 -20.34
N MET A 359 -21.13 -11.83 -20.95
CA MET A 359 -20.45 -12.90 -20.21
C MET A 359 -19.41 -12.32 -19.26
N ARG A 360 -19.54 -12.69 -17.98
CA ARG A 360 -18.57 -12.35 -16.93
C ARG A 360 -17.47 -13.40 -16.91
N MET A 361 -16.23 -12.94 -17.01
CA MET A 361 -15.07 -13.82 -17.08
C MET A 361 -14.58 -14.18 -15.68
N ALA A 362 -15.34 -15.04 -15.00
CA ALA A 362 -15.06 -15.47 -13.64
C ALA A 362 -14.04 -16.62 -13.61
N PHE A 363 -12.86 -16.43 -14.22
CA PHE A 363 -11.86 -17.49 -14.39
C PHE A 363 -11.51 -18.20 -13.07
N SER A 364 -11.31 -17.45 -11.99
CA SER A 364 -11.00 -18.05 -10.70
C SER A 364 -12.11 -18.97 -10.19
N ASP A 365 -13.39 -18.65 -10.41
CA ASP A 365 -14.51 -19.53 -10.08
C ASP A 365 -14.41 -20.87 -10.81
N TRP A 366 -14.21 -20.77 -12.12
CA TRP A 366 -14.17 -21.92 -13.02
C TRP A 366 -12.95 -22.79 -12.73
N ASN A 367 -11.80 -22.17 -12.46
CA ASN A 367 -10.56 -22.84 -12.13
C ASN A 367 -10.67 -23.58 -10.78
N ILE A 368 -11.29 -22.96 -9.76
CA ILE A 368 -11.50 -23.64 -8.48
C ILE A 368 -12.50 -24.80 -8.65
N ALA A 369 -13.58 -24.63 -9.41
CA ALA A 369 -14.53 -25.71 -9.68
C ALA A 369 -13.84 -26.91 -10.36
N LYS A 370 -12.94 -26.67 -11.32
CA LYS A 370 -12.10 -27.70 -11.95
C LYS A 370 -11.14 -28.35 -10.95
N LYS A 371 -10.45 -27.54 -10.14
CA LYS A 371 -9.52 -27.96 -9.08
C LYS A 371 -10.16 -28.93 -8.08
N PHE A 372 -11.40 -28.65 -7.67
CA PHE A 372 -12.17 -29.51 -6.75
C PHE A 372 -13.01 -30.58 -7.47
N GLY A 373 -13.10 -30.55 -8.80
CA GLY A 373 -13.87 -31.49 -9.60
C GLY A 373 -15.39 -31.39 -9.42
N LYS A 374 -15.92 -30.28 -8.89
CA LYS A 374 -17.36 -30.09 -8.61
C LYS A 374 -17.76 -28.62 -8.61
N GLN A 375 -19.05 -28.34 -8.83
CA GLN A 375 -19.59 -26.98 -8.88
C GLN A 375 -19.90 -26.42 -7.48
N ASP A 376 -20.34 -27.26 -6.55
CA ASP A 376 -20.67 -26.91 -5.16
C ASP A 376 -19.44 -26.98 -4.25
N TYR A 377 -18.35 -26.33 -4.66
CA TYR A 377 -17.04 -26.46 -4.00
C TYR A 377 -16.85 -25.52 -2.80
N LEU A 378 -17.65 -24.45 -2.65
CA LEU A 378 -17.31 -23.30 -1.79
C LEU A 378 -17.01 -23.64 -0.33
N SER A 379 -17.82 -24.48 0.31
CA SER A 379 -17.59 -24.87 1.71
C SER A 379 -16.26 -25.62 1.87
N GLU A 380 -15.96 -26.57 0.95
CA GLU A 380 -14.69 -27.31 0.98
C GLU A 380 -13.50 -26.41 0.66
N TYR A 381 -13.67 -25.47 -0.26
CA TYR A 381 -12.67 -24.48 -0.59
C TYR A 381 -12.37 -23.56 0.59
N TYR A 382 -13.37 -23.00 1.26
CA TYR A 382 -13.13 -22.12 2.41
C TYR A 382 -12.61 -22.86 3.65
N ALA A 383 -12.96 -24.14 3.83
CA ALA A 383 -12.29 -24.99 4.80
C ALA A 383 -10.79 -25.12 4.45
N PHE A 384 -10.47 -25.45 3.20
CA PHE A 384 -9.09 -25.57 2.72
C PHE A 384 -8.31 -24.26 2.81
N VAL A 385 -8.93 -23.11 2.51
CA VAL A 385 -8.32 -21.78 2.68
C VAL A 385 -7.97 -21.50 4.13
N GLN A 386 -8.81 -21.91 5.09
CA GLN A 386 -8.45 -21.78 6.50
C GLN A 386 -7.27 -22.69 6.90
N ASP A 387 -7.15 -23.88 6.28
CA ASP A 387 -5.97 -24.74 6.47
C ASP A 387 -4.71 -24.11 5.85
N ARG A 388 -4.83 -23.47 4.68
CA ARG A 388 -3.77 -22.63 4.08
C ARG A 388 -3.32 -21.55 5.05
N LEU A 389 -4.23 -20.74 5.59
CA LEU A 389 -3.87 -19.67 6.53
C LEU A 389 -3.12 -20.19 7.75
N ALA A 390 -3.57 -21.30 8.34
CA ALA A 390 -2.87 -21.95 9.44
C ALA A 390 -1.47 -22.43 9.04
N SER A 391 -1.35 -23.09 7.89
CA SER A 391 -0.08 -23.56 7.34
C SER A 391 0.88 -22.43 7.03
N TRP A 392 0.40 -21.31 6.49
CA TRP A 392 1.21 -20.16 6.07
C TRP A 392 1.59 -19.24 7.23
N GLY A 393 1.19 -19.54 8.46
CA GLY A 393 1.48 -18.66 9.60
C GLY A 393 0.72 -17.32 9.52
N MET A 394 -0.53 -17.35 9.04
CA MET A 394 -1.46 -16.22 9.07
C MET A 394 -2.50 -16.41 10.17
N ASN A 395 -2.60 -15.47 11.12
CA ASN A 395 -3.51 -15.60 12.26
C ASN A 395 -4.79 -14.78 12.14
N THR A 396 -4.99 -14.04 11.05
CA THR A 396 -6.17 -13.20 10.85
C THR A 396 -6.73 -13.32 9.44
N ILE A 397 -8.04 -13.46 9.31
CA ILE A 397 -8.79 -13.25 8.07
C ILE A 397 -9.01 -11.74 7.93
N GLY A 398 -8.39 -11.15 6.91
CA GLY A 398 -8.41 -9.72 6.65
C GLY A 398 -9.74 -9.22 6.09
N ASN A 399 -9.78 -7.94 5.78
CA ASN A 399 -10.98 -7.23 5.38
C ASN A 399 -11.58 -7.78 4.06
N TRP A 400 -12.88 -7.55 3.83
CA TRP A 400 -13.62 -7.95 2.61
C TRP A 400 -13.58 -9.44 2.24
N SER A 401 -13.18 -10.29 3.17
CA SER A 401 -13.21 -11.74 3.01
C SER A 401 -14.64 -12.29 2.91
N ALA A 402 -14.76 -13.49 2.37
CA ALA A 402 -16.04 -14.15 2.15
C ALA A 402 -16.85 -14.33 3.44
N ARG A 403 -18.19 -14.27 3.32
CA ARG A 403 -19.09 -14.35 4.49
C ARG A 403 -19.04 -15.73 5.12
N GLU A 404 -18.86 -16.76 4.30
CA GLU A 404 -18.67 -18.16 4.64
C GLU A 404 -17.50 -18.33 5.62
N LEU A 405 -16.39 -17.63 5.38
CA LEU A 405 -15.23 -17.65 6.28
C LEU A 405 -15.55 -17.09 7.65
N MET A 406 -16.36 -16.02 7.74
CA MET A 406 -16.78 -15.46 9.02
C MET A 406 -17.78 -16.37 9.76
N LEU A 407 -18.70 -16.99 9.01
CA LEU A 407 -19.71 -17.90 9.53
C LEU A 407 -19.09 -19.19 10.08
N GLU A 408 -18.02 -19.68 9.46
CA GLU A 408 -17.37 -20.95 9.80
C GLU A 408 -15.94 -20.76 10.35
N SER A 409 -15.63 -19.56 10.85
CA SER A 409 -14.25 -19.20 11.16
C SER A 409 -13.65 -20.00 12.31
N ARG A 410 -12.49 -20.59 12.05
CA ARG A 410 -11.53 -21.14 13.02
C ARG A 410 -10.46 -20.12 13.39
N THR A 411 -10.23 -19.14 12.52
CA THR A 411 -9.23 -18.08 12.64
C THR A 411 -9.90 -16.76 13.08
N PRO A 412 -9.26 -15.90 13.88
CA PRO A 412 -9.74 -14.54 14.09
C PRO A 412 -10.00 -13.79 12.78
N TYR A 413 -10.92 -12.84 12.80
CA TYR A 413 -11.27 -12.03 11.63
C TYR A 413 -11.63 -10.60 11.98
N VAL A 414 -11.41 -9.71 11.03
CA VAL A 414 -11.97 -8.36 11.00
C VAL A 414 -13.16 -8.31 10.05
N ALA A 415 -14.09 -7.39 10.26
CA ALA A 415 -15.27 -7.24 9.42
C ALA A 415 -15.48 -5.79 8.97
N THR A 416 -16.09 -5.60 7.81
CA THR A 416 -16.57 -4.27 7.37
C THR A 416 -18.08 -4.23 7.51
N VAL A 417 -18.60 -3.17 8.15
CA VAL A 417 -20.06 -2.96 8.22
C VAL A 417 -20.60 -2.54 6.85
N PHE A 418 -20.02 -1.49 6.28
CA PHE A 418 -20.30 -0.96 4.94
C PHE A 418 -19.17 -0.06 4.45
N GLU A 419 -19.22 0.28 3.17
CA GLU A 419 -18.40 1.30 2.53
C GLU A 419 -19.28 2.35 1.87
N ARG A 420 -19.22 3.58 2.39
CA ARG A 420 -19.96 4.75 1.92
C ARG A 420 -21.43 4.43 1.64
N ASP A 421 -22.19 4.17 2.71
CA ASP A 421 -23.59 3.78 2.58
C ASP A 421 -24.41 4.90 1.91
N PRO A 422 -25.09 4.62 0.78
CA PRO A 422 -25.77 5.66 0.00
C PRO A 422 -27.02 6.24 0.67
N SER A 423 -27.51 5.61 1.76
CA SER A 423 -28.63 6.15 2.53
C SER A 423 -28.23 7.24 3.52
N ILE A 424 -26.93 7.46 3.73
CA ILE A 424 -26.40 8.50 4.60
C ILE A 424 -26.19 9.78 3.77
N PRO A 425 -26.60 10.97 4.26
CA PRO A 425 -26.43 12.24 3.55
C PRO A 425 -24.99 12.49 3.10
N SER A 426 -24.80 12.97 1.87
CA SER A 426 -23.47 13.25 1.31
C SER A 426 -23.46 14.49 0.42
N ILE A 427 -22.27 15.07 0.24
CA ILE A 427 -22.06 16.15 -0.71
C ILE A 427 -21.71 15.54 -2.07
N PRO A 428 -22.37 15.94 -3.17
CA PRO A 428 -22.02 15.49 -4.52
C PRO A 428 -20.53 15.73 -4.83
N GLY A 429 -19.84 14.70 -5.28
CA GLY A 429 -18.41 14.75 -5.64
C GLY A 429 -17.44 14.48 -4.47
N LEU A 430 -17.87 14.65 -3.22
CA LEU A 430 -17.08 14.32 -2.05
C LEU A 430 -17.17 12.82 -1.74
N LYS A 431 -16.03 12.14 -1.60
CA LYS A 431 -15.95 10.76 -1.07
C LYS A 431 -16.05 10.78 0.47
N HIS A 432 -17.14 11.36 0.99
CA HIS A 432 -17.47 11.47 2.42
C HIS A 432 -18.97 11.84 2.56
N TYR A 433 -19.50 11.73 3.77
CA TYR A 433 -20.84 12.20 4.16
C TYR A 433 -20.87 13.69 4.51
N ASP A 434 -22.02 14.35 4.36
CA ASP A 434 -22.28 15.66 4.97
C ASP A 434 -22.56 15.45 6.46
N CYS A 435 -21.52 15.54 7.29
CA CYS A 435 -21.64 15.28 8.72
C CYS A 435 -22.37 16.40 9.49
N PHE A 436 -22.73 17.50 8.83
CA PHE A 436 -23.51 18.59 9.41
C PHE A 436 -24.99 18.50 9.07
N ASP A 437 -25.39 17.57 8.21
CA ASP A 437 -26.80 17.23 8.03
C ASP A 437 -27.39 16.71 9.35
N GLU A 438 -28.55 17.23 9.74
CA GLU A 438 -29.20 16.89 11.03
C GLU A 438 -29.56 15.40 11.11
N THR A 439 -29.75 14.75 9.96
CA THR A 439 -30.07 13.32 9.87
C THR A 439 -28.83 12.43 9.82
N PHE A 440 -27.61 12.98 9.68
CA PHE A 440 -26.39 12.21 9.48
C PHE A 440 -26.21 11.10 10.55
N ALA A 441 -26.25 11.46 11.83
CA ALA A 441 -25.98 10.51 12.91
C ALA A 441 -27.05 9.41 13.00
N SER A 442 -28.33 9.77 12.83
CA SER A 442 -29.44 8.80 12.87
C SER A 442 -29.47 7.91 11.61
N ALA A 443 -29.15 8.46 10.44
CA ALA A 443 -29.01 7.71 9.20
C ALA A 443 -27.84 6.71 9.29
N LEU A 444 -26.70 7.13 9.84
CA LEU A 444 -25.55 6.25 10.06
C LEU A 444 -25.89 5.12 11.04
N GLN A 445 -26.50 5.45 12.19
CA GLN A 445 -26.94 4.46 13.17
C GLN A 445 -27.94 3.47 12.55
N ALA A 446 -28.89 3.95 11.75
CA ALA A 446 -29.85 3.11 11.05
C ALA A 446 -29.17 2.21 10.01
N ALA A 447 -28.19 2.72 9.26
CA ALA A 447 -27.41 1.94 8.30
C ALA A 447 -26.62 0.83 8.99
N VAL A 448 -25.97 1.12 10.13
CA VAL A 448 -25.27 0.11 10.93
C VAL A 448 -26.24 -0.97 11.42
N ARG A 449 -27.35 -0.58 12.06
CA ARG A 449 -28.39 -1.53 12.52
C ARG A 449 -28.90 -2.41 11.38
N ARG A 450 -29.19 -1.81 10.22
CA ARG A 450 -29.63 -2.53 9.02
C ARG A 450 -28.61 -3.56 8.58
N ARG A 451 -27.32 -3.19 8.48
CA ARG A 451 -26.27 -4.13 8.08
C ARG A 451 -26.13 -5.33 9.02
N PHE A 452 -26.22 -5.12 10.33
CA PHE A 452 -26.22 -6.22 11.30
C PHE A 452 -27.50 -7.08 11.27
N ALA A 453 -28.62 -6.54 10.81
CA ALA A 453 -29.86 -7.29 10.64
C ALA A 453 -29.88 -8.11 9.34
N ASP A 454 -29.39 -7.53 8.24
CA ASP A 454 -29.47 -8.11 6.90
C ASP A 454 -28.34 -9.11 6.60
N ASP A 455 -27.25 -9.08 7.38
CA ASP A 455 -26.07 -9.89 7.13
C ASP A 455 -25.83 -10.93 8.25
N PRO A 456 -26.16 -12.22 8.02
CA PRO A 456 -25.87 -13.29 8.98
C PRO A 456 -24.43 -13.35 9.50
N ALA A 457 -23.43 -13.01 8.68
CA ALA A 457 -22.04 -13.01 9.11
C ALA A 457 -21.78 -11.88 10.13
N LEU A 458 -22.30 -10.68 9.87
CA LEU A 458 -22.24 -9.56 10.83
C LEU A 458 -23.11 -9.83 12.06
N ALA A 459 -24.28 -10.43 11.91
CA ALA A 459 -25.15 -10.80 13.03
C ALA A 459 -24.43 -11.74 14.00
N LYS A 460 -23.78 -12.80 13.48
CA LYS A 460 -22.97 -13.74 14.27
C LYS A 460 -21.79 -13.03 14.94
N SER A 461 -21.08 -12.17 14.20
CA SER A 461 -19.83 -11.56 14.67
C SER A 461 -19.99 -10.66 15.88
N ARG A 462 -21.21 -10.20 16.19
CA ARG A 462 -21.53 -9.42 17.42
C ARG A 462 -21.10 -10.12 18.69
N THR A 463 -21.18 -11.45 18.72
CA THR A 463 -20.92 -12.27 19.92
C THR A 463 -19.80 -13.29 19.72
N ASP A 464 -19.33 -13.47 18.49
CA ASP A 464 -18.25 -14.39 18.17
C ASP A 464 -16.91 -13.89 18.76
N PRO A 465 -16.25 -14.62 19.67
CA PRO A 465 -14.97 -14.19 20.25
C PRO A 465 -13.87 -14.05 19.20
N ARG A 466 -13.99 -14.68 18.02
CA ARG A 466 -13.03 -14.55 16.91
C ARG A 466 -13.15 -13.25 16.13
N CYS A 467 -14.26 -12.52 16.25
CA CYS A 467 -14.39 -11.20 15.66
C CYS A 467 -13.55 -10.20 16.48
N ILE A 468 -12.48 -9.69 15.86
CA ILE A 468 -11.58 -8.69 16.43
C ILE A 468 -12.29 -7.35 16.54
N GLY A 469 -12.95 -6.92 15.46
CA GLY A 469 -13.61 -5.62 15.40
C GLY A 469 -14.13 -5.28 14.00
N TYR A 470 -14.64 -4.06 13.88
CA TYR A 470 -15.30 -3.57 12.68
C TYR A 470 -14.64 -2.33 12.10
N PHE A 471 -14.43 -2.35 10.79
CA PHE A 471 -14.25 -1.15 9.98
C PHE A 471 -15.62 -0.55 9.64
N ILE A 472 -15.68 0.78 9.63
CA ILE A 472 -16.75 1.54 9.01
C ILE A 472 -16.11 2.45 7.99
N ASP A 473 -16.48 2.25 6.74
CA ASP A 473 -15.92 2.90 5.56
C ASP A 473 -14.45 2.52 5.27
N ASN A 474 -13.99 2.99 4.11
CA ASN A 474 -12.63 2.80 3.61
C ASN A 474 -12.19 4.05 2.83
N GLU A 475 -11.07 4.64 3.22
CA GLU A 475 -10.38 5.69 2.46
C GLU A 475 -11.28 6.89 2.10
N LEU A 476 -12.07 7.39 3.06
CA LEU A 476 -12.85 8.61 2.86
C LEU A 476 -11.94 9.85 2.70
N ASP A 477 -12.42 10.83 1.94
CA ASP A 477 -11.72 12.10 1.71
C ASP A 477 -11.92 13.07 2.89
N PHE A 478 -11.14 12.89 3.96
CA PHE A 478 -11.13 13.78 5.12
C PHE A 478 -10.46 15.13 4.86
N ASN A 479 -9.58 15.22 3.85
CA ASN A 479 -8.82 16.44 3.55
C ASN A 479 -9.61 17.39 2.63
N GLY A 480 -10.56 16.87 1.85
CA GLY A 480 -11.40 17.65 0.95
C GLY A 480 -12.63 18.29 1.58
N VAL A 481 -13.01 17.93 2.82
CA VAL A 481 -14.32 18.29 3.42
C VAL A 481 -14.63 19.79 3.40
N VAL A 482 -13.63 20.65 3.68
CA VAL A 482 -13.82 22.12 3.67
C VAL A 482 -14.02 22.62 2.24
N ASN A 483 -13.20 22.15 1.30
CA ASN A 483 -13.25 22.60 -0.09
C ASN A 483 -14.56 22.20 -0.76
N TRP A 484 -15.00 20.97 -0.54
CA TRP A 484 -16.26 20.47 -1.07
C TRP A 484 -17.47 21.13 -0.42
N ALA A 485 -17.43 21.38 0.91
CA ALA A 485 -18.47 22.15 1.58
C ALA A 485 -18.57 23.57 1.01
N LEU A 486 -17.44 24.25 0.76
CA LEU A 486 -17.44 25.59 0.16
C LEU A 486 -17.94 25.61 -1.28
N ALA A 487 -17.55 24.64 -2.10
CA ALA A 487 -17.94 24.56 -3.51
C ALA A 487 -19.42 24.20 -3.70
N ALA A 488 -20.04 23.58 -2.69
CA ALA A 488 -21.45 23.20 -2.74
C ALA A 488 -22.40 24.40 -2.67
N ASP A 489 -23.62 24.17 -3.16
CA ASP A 489 -24.71 25.13 -3.12
C ASP A 489 -25.24 25.33 -1.68
N PHE A 490 -25.44 26.58 -1.28
CA PHE A 490 -25.81 26.94 0.10
C PHE A 490 -27.20 26.43 0.50
N GLU A 491 -28.17 26.46 -0.42
CA GLU A 491 -29.54 26.07 -0.13
C GLU A 491 -29.66 24.55 0.09
N THR A 492 -28.78 23.78 -0.54
CA THR A 492 -28.84 22.31 -0.50
C THR A 492 -27.81 21.66 0.43
N CYS A 493 -26.71 22.33 0.79
CA CYS A 493 -25.62 21.74 1.58
C CYS A 493 -25.64 22.18 3.05
N ALA A 494 -25.84 21.23 3.98
CA ALA A 494 -25.89 21.52 5.42
C ALA A 494 -24.51 21.96 5.94
N ALA A 495 -23.45 21.30 5.49
CA ALA A 495 -22.07 21.68 5.77
C ALA A 495 -21.72 23.11 5.34
N LYS A 496 -22.17 23.53 4.14
CA LYS A 496 -21.97 24.91 3.66
C LYS A 496 -22.62 25.90 4.61
N ARG A 497 -23.88 25.67 4.99
CA ARG A 497 -24.61 26.51 5.95
C ARG A 497 -23.91 26.56 7.30
N ALA A 498 -23.46 25.41 7.80
CA ALA A 498 -22.77 25.33 9.08
C ALA A 498 -21.44 26.08 9.11
N LEU A 499 -20.64 26.01 8.04
CA LEU A 499 -19.39 26.76 7.91
C LEU A 499 -19.64 28.27 7.93
N LEU A 500 -20.62 28.75 7.17
CA LEU A 500 -20.94 30.18 7.12
C LEU A 500 -21.56 30.67 8.44
N SER A 501 -22.45 29.89 9.05
CA SER A 501 -23.03 30.20 10.36
C SER A 501 -21.97 30.27 11.46
N TYR A 502 -20.99 29.36 11.44
CA TYR A 502 -19.84 29.41 12.34
C TYR A 502 -19.06 30.71 12.16
N ALA A 503 -18.75 31.10 10.92
CA ALA A 503 -18.01 32.33 10.64
C ALA A 503 -18.78 33.58 11.08
N GLU A 504 -20.09 33.65 10.80
CA GLU A 504 -20.95 34.76 11.24
C GLU A 504 -20.96 34.91 12.76
N LYS A 505 -21.14 33.79 13.49
CA LYS A 505 -21.12 33.77 14.95
C LYS A 505 -19.75 34.16 15.51
N GLN A 506 -18.67 33.68 14.90
CA GLN A 506 -17.30 33.92 15.36
C GLN A 506 -16.90 35.40 15.24
N TYR A 507 -17.27 36.07 14.15
CA TYR A 507 -16.84 37.43 13.89
C TYR A 507 -17.85 38.49 14.32
N GLY A 508 -19.15 38.19 14.32
CA GLY A 508 -20.24 39.08 14.71
C GLY A 508 -20.50 40.26 13.76
N THR A 509 -19.48 40.74 13.03
CA THR A 509 -19.63 41.75 11.97
C THR A 509 -18.82 41.36 10.73
N ILE A 510 -19.37 41.69 9.54
CA ILE A 510 -18.70 41.36 8.27
C ILE A 510 -17.33 42.05 8.14
N ALA A 511 -17.16 43.23 8.75
CA ALA A 511 -15.88 43.94 8.77
C ALA A 511 -14.77 43.14 9.50
N LYS A 512 -15.11 42.46 10.61
CA LYS A 512 -14.16 41.61 11.34
C LYS A 512 -13.81 40.35 10.56
N LEU A 513 -14.79 39.73 9.90
CA LEU A 513 -14.55 38.59 9.01
C LEU A 513 -13.64 39.01 7.85
N ASN A 514 -13.96 40.09 7.14
CA ASN A 514 -13.15 40.59 6.03
C ASN A 514 -11.71 40.89 6.44
N ALA A 515 -11.49 41.44 7.64
CA ALA A 515 -10.15 41.67 8.17
C ALA A 515 -9.39 40.36 8.42
N ALA A 516 -10.06 39.31 8.92
CA ALA A 516 -9.42 38.03 9.23
C ALA A 516 -9.23 37.14 7.99
N TRP A 517 -10.17 37.19 7.06
CA TRP A 517 -10.20 36.37 5.84
C TRP A 517 -9.56 37.07 4.65
N GLU A 518 -9.17 38.34 4.80
CA GLU A 518 -8.65 39.22 3.73
C GLU A 518 -9.61 39.28 2.53
N THR A 519 -10.89 39.49 2.82
CA THR A 519 -11.99 39.55 1.84
C THR A 519 -12.68 40.92 1.86
N SER A 520 -13.66 41.14 0.98
CA SER A 520 -14.34 42.43 0.82
C SER A 520 -15.86 42.30 0.67
N PHE A 521 -16.48 41.34 1.36
CA PHE A 521 -17.93 41.13 1.33
C PHE A 521 -18.69 42.29 2.00
N ALA A 522 -19.79 42.76 1.41
CA ALA A 522 -20.61 43.81 1.98
C ALA A 522 -21.51 43.32 3.12
N THR A 523 -21.93 42.06 3.07
CA THR A 523 -22.79 41.42 4.08
C THR A 523 -22.42 39.94 4.26
N PHE A 524 -22.87 39.31 5.35
CA PHE A 524 -22.72 37.86 5.54
C PHE A 524 -23.49 37.06 4.47
N GLU A 525 -24.57 37.60 3.92
CA GLU A 525 -25.33 36.96 2.83
C GLU A 525 -24.49 36.72 1.57
N GLU A 526 -23.54 37.61 1.26
CA GLU A 526 -22.66 37.43 0.10
C GLU A 526 -21.72 36.21 0.25
N LEU A 527 -21.45 35.74 1.48
CA LEU A 527 -20.62 34.56 1.71
C LEU A 527 -21.21 33.29 1.11
N LYS A 528 -22.52 33.25 0.85
CA LYS A 528 -23.18 32.13 0.16
C LYS A 528 -22.54 31.86 -1.20
N THR A 529 -21.97 32.89 -1.83
CA THR A 529 -21.30 32.81 -3.13
C THR A 529 -19.84 32.36 -3.07
N LEU A 530 -19.24 32.24 -1.89
CA LEU A 530 -17.82 31.90 -1.72
C LEU A 530 -17.55 30.44 -2.09
N GLN A 531 -17.07 30.15 -3.30
CA GLN A 531 -16.86 28.76 -3.75
C GLN A 531 -15.45 28.21 -3.53
N LYS A 532 -14.50 29.06 -3.13
CA LYS A 532 -13.08 28.68 -2.96
C LYS A 532 -12.55 29.19 -1.63
N PRO A 533 -11.63 28.47 -0.99
CA PRO A 533 -11.04 28.90 0.28
C PRO A 533 -10.18 30.17 0.08
N PRO A 534 -10.40 31.23 0.88
CA PRO A 534 -9.44 32.31 1.04
C PRO A 534 -8.08 31.80 1.51
N LYS A 535 -7.00 32.47 1.11
CA LYS A 535 -5.63 32.09 1.50
C LYS A 535 -5.21 32.64 2.87
N ALA A 536 -6.00 33.54 3.44
CA ALA A 536 -5.71 34.23 4.69
C ALA A 536 -5.60 33.27 5.88
N GLN A 537 -4.74 33.63 6.84
CA GLN A 537 -4.51 32.81 8.02
C GLN A 537 -5.76 32.67 8.90
N GLY A 538 -6.62 33.70 8.97
CA GLY A 538 -7.88 33.63 9.70
C GLY A 538 -8.80 32.55 9.14
N PHE A 539 -8.99 32.52 7.81
CA PHE A 539 -9.78 31.47 7.16
C PHE A 539 -9.18 30.07 7.40
N ARG A 540 -7.85 29.90 7.29
CA ARG A 540 -7.21 28.59 7.55
C ARG A 540 -7.47 28.08 8.97
N SER A 541 -7.49 28.98 9.95
CA SER A 541 -7.78 28.65 11.34
C SER A 541 -9.24 28.22 11.53
N ASP A 542 -10.18 28.95 10.93
CA ASP A 542 -11.61 28.60 10.97
C ASP A 542 -11.93 27.32 10.20
N ALA A 543 -11.32 27.13 9.03
CA ALA A 543 -11.42 25.90 8.24
C ALA A 543 -10.94 24.68 9.03
N THR A 544 -9.85 24.83 9.80
CA THR A 544 -9.32 23.79 10.68
C THR A 544 -10.29 23.47 11.82
N ALA A 545 -10.87 24.48 12.45
CA ALA A 545 -11.88 24.28 13.49
C ALA A 545 -13.15 23.59 12.95
N PHE A 546 -13.62 24.01 11.78
CA PHE A 546 -14.77 23.41 11.09
C PHE A 546 -14.50 21.96 10.70
N ALA A 547 -13.34 21.67 10.09
CA ALA A 547 -12.92 20.31 9.75
C ALA A 547 -12.82 19.42 11.01
N THR A 548 -12.26 19.93 12.10
CA THR A 548 -12.21 19.21 13.38
C THR A 548 -13.62 18.87 13.87
N ALA A 549 -14.55 19.82 13.81
CA ALA A 549 -15.94 19.59 14.20
C ALA A 549 -16.65 18.59 13.26
N TRP A 550 -16.26 18.51 11.99
CA TRP A 550 -16.71 17.48 11.05
C TRP A 550 -16.23 16.10 11.48
N TYR A 551 -14.93 15.96 11.74
CA TYR A 551 -14.30 14.71 12.17
C TYR A 551 -14.95 14.21 13.46
N GLU A 552 -15.16 15.10 14.43
CA GLU A 552 -15.80 14.77 15.72
C GLU A 552 -17.20 14.21 15.54
N ARG A 553 -17.99 14.73 14.59
CA ARG A 553 -19.33 14.19 14.28
C ARG A 553 -19.26 12.82 13.63
N TYR A 554 -18.36 12.65 12.66
CA TYR A 554 -18.15 11.37 11.98
C TYR A 554 -17.76 10.27 12.96
N PHE A 555 -16.64 10.45 13.67
CA PHE A 555 -16.09 9.40 14.53
C PHE A 555 -17.00 9.08 15.72
N ARG A 556 -17.67 10.10 16.29
CA ARG A 556 -18.66 9.88 17.34
C ARG A 556 -19.83 9.05 16.86
N ALA A 557 -20.42 9.39 15.70
CA ALA A 557 -21.55 8.64 15.15
C ALA A 557 -21.18 7.18 14.88
N CYS A 558 -20.01 6.93 14.28
CA CYS A 558 -19.50 5.57 14.06
C CYS A 558 -19.31 4.79 15.37
N ARG A 559 -18.63 5.39 16.36
CA ARG A 559 -18.39 4.79 17.67
C ARG A 559 -19.70 4.47 18.38
N ASP A 560 -20.63 5.42 18.44
CA ASP A 560 -21.92 5.27 19.13
C ASP A 560 -22.77 4.18 18.47
N ALA A 561 -22.83 4.15 17.13
CA ALA A 561 -23.57 3.14 16.39
C ALA A 561 -23.00 1.72 16.57
N LEU A 562 -21.66 1.57 16.58
CA LEU A 562 -21.03 0.28 16.84
C LEU A 562 -21.17 -0.17 18.29
N ALA A 563 -20.99 0.73 19.25
CA ALA A 563 -21.13 0.39 20.67
C ALA A 563 -22.53 -0.17 20.99
N GLU A 564 -23.56 0.32 20.30
CA GLU A 564 -24.91 -0.22 20.38
C GLU A 564 -25.07 -1.55 19.62
N ALA A 565 -24.57 -1.61 18.37
CA ALA A 565 -24.79 -2.77 17.52
C ALA A 565 -23.93 -3.99 17.90
N ALA A 566 -22.71 -3.80 18.41
CA ALA A 566 -21.77 -4.86 18.75
C ALA A 566 -20.97 -4.51 20.01
N PRO A 567 -21.60 -4.47 21.20
CA PRO A 567 -20.95 -4.07 22.44
C PRO A 567 -19.76 -4.97 22.75
N GLY A 568 -18.63 -4.37 23.14
CA GLY A 568 -17.38 -5.07 23.47
C GLY A 568 -16.49 -5.42 22.28
N LYS A 569 -16.89 -5.10 21.04
CA LYS A 569 -16.06 -5.24 19.83
C LYS A 569 -15.32 -3.95 19.52
N LEU A 570 -14.12 -4.08 18.93
CA LEU A 570 -13.28 -2.93 18.63
C LEU A 570 -13.82 -2.13 17.45
N TYR A 571 -13.87 -0.80 17.60
CA TYR A 571 -14.00 0.09 16.46
C TYR A 571 -12.61 0.33 15.83
N LEU A 572 -12.46 -0.15 14.59
CA LEU A 572 -11.18 -0.13 13.85
C LEU A 572 -11.00 1.14 13.01
N GLY A 573 -12.00 2.01 12.92
CA GLY A 573 -11.90 3.23 12.12
C GLY A 573 -12.14 3.02 10.60
N PRO A 574 -11.77 4.03 9.78
CA PRO A 574 -12.17 4.12 8.38
C PRO A 574 -11.04 3.89 7.36
N ARG A 575 -9.93 3.27 7.78
CA ARG A 575 -8.76 2.95 6.93
C ARG A 575 -8.25 4.18 6.14
N PHE A 576 -7.53 5.07 6.82
CA PHE A 576 -6.98 6.27 6.20
C PHE A 576 -6.04 5.96 5.03
N VAL A 577 -6.03 6.79 3.99
CA VAL A 577 -5.04 6.70 2.90
C VAL A 577 -3.73 7.30 3.38
N GLY A 578 -2.78 6.46 3.76
CA GLY A 578 -1.45 6.85 4.20
C GLY A 578 -1.41 7.67 5.48
N PHE A 579 -0.19 7.95 5.95
CA PHE A 579 0.06 8.60 7.24
C PHE A 579 0.01 10.13 7.21
N ARG A 580 -0.05 10.74 6.02
CA ARG A 580 -0.13 12.20 5.83
C ARG A 580 -1.52 12.75 6.12
N GLN A 581 -1.94 12.65 7.37
CA GLN A 581 -3.17 13.25 7.84
C GLN A 581 -2.88 14.48 8.69
N SER A 582 -3.86 15.40 8.76
CA SER A 582 -3.76 16.53 9.67
C SER A 582 -3.68 16.04 11.13
N GLN A 583 -2.95 16.77 11.97
CA GLN A 583 -2.84 16.44 13.39
C GLN A 583 -4.22 16.42 14.08
N HIS A 584 -5.13 17.30 13.66
CA HIS A 584 -6.50 17.33 14.14
C HIS A 584 -7.28 16.05 13.79
N LEU A 585 -7.07 15.48 12.60
CA LEU A 585 -7.69 14.22 12.22
C LEU A 585 -7.15 13.06 13.09
N TRP A 586 -5.83 12.98 13.25
CA TRP A 586 -5.20 11.97 14.12
C TRP A 586 -5.72 12.01 15.55
N ASN A 587 -5.75 13.21 16.14
CA ASN A 587 -6.21 13.38 17.52
C ASN A 587 -7.71 13.08 17.65
N THR A 588 -8.51 13.43 16.64
CA THR A 588 -9.94 13.13 16.68
C THR A 588 -10.18 11.64 16.57
N ALA A 589 -9.53 10.94 15.63
CA ALA A 589 -9.63 9.49 15.52
C ALA A 589 -9.23 8.78 16.82
N ALA A 590 -8.14 9.22 17.48
CA ALA A 590 -7.66 8.66 18.72
C ALA A 590 -8.66 8.75 19.90
N LYS A 591 -9.57 9.73 19.88
CA LYS A 591 -10.63 9.87 20.90
C LYS A 591 -11.72 8.80 20.80
N TYR A 592 -11.96 8.26 19.61
CA TYR A 592 -13.14 7.43 19.35
C TYR A 592 -12.82 6.01 18.90
N CYS A 593 -11.75 5.82 18.13
CA CYS A 593 -11.33 4.50 17.69
C CYS A 593 -10.67 3.72 18.84
N ASP A 594 -10.87 2.41 18.87
CA ASP A 594 -10.08 1.52 19.73
C ASP A 594 -8.73 1.20 19.10
N VAL A 595 -8.72 1.10 17.76
CA VAL A 595 -7.53 0.96 16.91
C VAL A 595 -7.71 1.91 15.74
N VAL A 596 -6.69 2.72 15.40
CA VAL A 596 -6.72 3.57 14.21
C VAL A 596 -6.11 2.82 13.03
N THR A 597 -6.78 2.79 11.89
CA THR A 597 -6.31 2.02 10.74
C THR A 597 -5.86 2.87 9.57
N VAL A 598 -4.82 2.41 8.87
CA VAL A 598 -4.20 3.11 7.74
C VAL A 598 -3.84 2.13 6.63
N ASN A 599 -4.23 2.44 5.41
CA ASN A 599 -3.74 1.77 4.21
C ASN A 599 -2.46 2.45 3.75
N THR A 600 -1.38 1.69 3.54
CA THR A 600 -0.11 2.29 3.16
C THR A 600 0.69 1.36 2.25
N TYR A 601 1.03 1.88 1.08
CA TYR A 601 1.81 1.17 0.09
C TYR A 601 3.23 1.76 0.09
N ALA A 602 4.09 1.18 0.93
CA ALA A 602 5.49 1.55 1.08
C ALA A 602 6.38 0.33 1.33
N ASN A 603 7.65 0.38 0.95
CA ASN A 603 8.64 -0.70 1.15
C ASN A 603 9.04 -0.92 2.62
N SER A 604 8.72 0.01 3.51
CA SER A 604 8.88 -0.10 4.96
C SER A 604 7.92 0.86 5.63
N ILE A 605 7.51 0.55 6.86
CA ILE A 605 6.69 1.42 7.73
C ILE A 605 7.31 1.64 9.11
N PHE A 606 8.51 1.14 9.38
CA PHE A 606 9.14 1.24 10.70
C PHE A 606 9.33 2.69 11.17
N ASN A 607 9.54 3.62 10.23
CA ASN A 607 9.92 4.99 10.56
C ASN A 607 8.75 5.97 10.77
N ILE A 608 7.50 5.49 10.83
CA ILE A 608 6.35 6.33 11.17
C ILE A 608 6.62 7.07 12.49
N SER A 609 6.13 8.30 12.62
CA SER A 609 6.27 9.05 13.86
C SER A 609 5.63 8.32 15.04
N GLN A 610 6.39 8.10 16.11
CA GLN A 610 5.83 7.64 17.39
C GLN A 610 5.01 8.75 18.07
N ASN A 611 5.16 9.99 17.64
CA ASN A 611 4.43 11.16 18.13
C ASN A 611 3.28 11.56 17.20
N ILE A 612 2.74 10.61 16.44
CA ILE A 612 1.62 10.85 15.50
C ILE A 612 0.37 11.42 16.17
N TYR A 613 0.24 11.24 17.49
CA TYR A 613 -0.83 11.78 18.34
C TYR A 613 -0.38 12.94 19.24
N ARG A 614 0.69 13.69 18.91
CA ARG A 614 1.35 14.66 19.81
C ARG A 614 0.47 15.71 20.50
N ASP A 615 -0.71 16.03 19.96
CA ASP A 615 -1.64 16.96 20.62
C ASP A 615 -2.92 16.27 21.14
N SER A 616 -2.93 14.95 21.22
CA SER A 616 -3.99 14.15 21.83
C SER A 616 -3.61 13.75 23.25
N PRO A 617 -4.54 13.82 24.22
CA PRO A 617 -4.33 13.27 25.56
C PRO A 617 -4.40 11.72 25.59
N VAL A 618 -4.77 11.09 24.46
CA VAL A 618 -4.93 9.64 24.31
C VAL A 618 -4.10 9.16 23.13
N GLU A 619 -3.32 8.12 23.38
CA GLU A 619 -2.61 7.35 22.36
C GLU A 619 -3.42 6.10 22.01
N LYS A 620 -3.41 5.69 20.74
CA LYS A 620 -4.10 4.47 20.28
C LYS A 620 -3.17 3.59 19.45
N PRO A 621 -3.38 2.26 19.46
CA PRO A 621 -2.69 1.37 18.53
C PRO A 621 -3.11 1.64 17.08
N ILE A 622 -2.21 1.29 16.17
CA ILE A 622 -2.37 1.38 14.73
C ILE A 622 -2.41 -0.01 14.11
N LEU A 623 -3.36 -0.25 13.22
CA LEU A 623 -3.41 -1.43 12.36
C LEU A 623 -3.20 -1.00 10.90
N ILE A 624 -2.21 -1.59 10.22
CA ILE A 624 -2.05 -1.39 8.79
C ILE A 624 -3.13 -2.19 8.07
N GLY A 625 -4.07 -1.48 7.45
CA GLY A 625 -5.23 -2.07 6.78
C GLY A 625 -4.88 -2.72 5.44
N GLU A 626 -3.91 -2.15 4.71
CA GLU A 626 -3.46 -2.66 3.41
C GLU A 626 -1.99 -2.35 3.21
N PHE A 627 -1.27 -3.31 2.64
CA PHE A 627 0.01 -3.14 1.97
C PHE A 627 0.21 -4.30 0.98
N HIS A 628 1.06 -4.12 -0.04
CA HIS A 628 1.47 -5.21 -0.93
C HIS A 628 2.78 -4.92 -1.63
N PHE A 629 3.28 -5.95 -2.29
CA PHE A 629 4.35 -5.88 -3.29
C PHE A 629 3.96 -6.79 -4.44
N GLY A 630 4.38 -6.44 -5.65
CA GLY A 630 4.20 -7.30 -6.82
C GLY A 630 5.28 -7.07 -7.86
N THR A 631 5.32 -7.94 -8.86
CA THR A 631 6.33 -7.89 -9.93
C THR A 631 5.65 -8.07 -11.30
N PHE A 632 6.44 -8.01 -12.37
CA PHE A 632 6.00 -8.05 -13.77
C PHE A 632 6.22 -9.43 -14.41
N ASP A 633 6.26 -10.49 -13.62
CA ASP A 633 6.46 -11.86 -14.08
C ASP A 633 5.14 -12.65 -14.11
N ARG A 634 5.25 -13.95 -14.40
CA ARG A 634 4.13 -14.92 -14.42
C ARG A 634 2.90 -14.40 -15.20
N GLY A 635 3.18 -13.75 -16.34
CA GLY A 635 2.18 -13.30 -17.32
C GLY A 635 1.42 -12.02 -16.98
N MET A 636 1.71 -11.35 -15.86
CA MET A 636 0.96 -10.15 -15.44
C MET A 636 1.55 -8.85 -16.00
N PHE A 637 0.67 -7.92 -16.41
CA PHE A 637 1.10 -6.66 -17.02
C PHE A 637 1.38 -5.53 -16.03
N LYS A 638 0.89 -5.64 -14.80
CA LYS A 638 1.03 -4.62 -13.76
C LYS A 638 1.44 -5.26 -12.44
N ALA A 639 2.52 -4.75 -11.86
CA ALA A 639 3.06 -5.19 -10.58
C ALA A 639 2.31 -4.65 -9.34
N GLY A 640 1.51 -3.60 -9.48
CA GLY A 640 0.82 -2.95 -8.36
C GLY A 640 1.44 -1.62 -7.93
N LEU A 641 1.11 -1.18 -6.72
CA LEU A 641 1.50 0.12 -6.17
C LEU A 641 2.94 0.17 -5.62
N CYS A 642 3.50 -0.98 -5.25
CA CYS A 642 4.88 -1.11 -4.80
C CYS A 642 5.58 -2.20 -5.64
N PRO A 643 5.95 -1.87 -6.90
CA PRO A 643 6.65 -2.81 -7.77
C PRO A 643 8.02 -3.18 -7.19
N VAL A 644 8.35 -4.46 -7.26
CA VAL A 644 9.65 -5.03 -6.87
C VAL A 644 10.22 -5.87 -8.01
N ALA A 645 11.49 -6.24 -7.91
CA ALA A 645 12.24 -6.87 -9.01
C ALA A 645 11.63 -8.20 -9.45
N ASP A 646 11.40 -9.11 -8.50
CA ASP A 646 11.02 -10.51 -8.73
C ASP A 646 10.34 -11.08 -7.47
N GLN A 647 9.98 -12.36 -7.49
CA GLN A 647 9.27 -13.02 -6.40
C GLN A 647 10.12 -13.20 -5.15
N ALA A 648 11.45 -13.30 -5.28
CA ALA A 648 12.35 -13.35 -4.14
C ALA A 648 12.43 -11.98 -3.45
N GLU A 649 12.48 -10.88 -4.21
CA GLU A 649 12.37 -9.53 -3.66
C GLU A 649 10.99 -9.26 -3.08
N ARG A 650 9.92 -9.80 -3.68
CA ARG A 650 8.55 -9.71 -3.14
C ARG A 650 8.44 -10.36 -1.77
N ALA A 651 9.01 -11.55 -1.61
CA ALA A 651 9.11 -12.25 -0.33
C ALA A 651 9.95 -11.47 0.69
N ARG A 652 11.14 -10.98 0.31
CA ARG A 652 11.97 -10.13 1.18
C ARG A 652 11.26 -8.85 1.60
N SER A 653 10.61 -8.16 0.66
CA SER A 653 9.86 -6.93 0.92
C SER A 653 8.68 -7.17 1.88
N TYR A 654 7.95 -8.28 1.72
CA TYR A 654 6.96 -8.71 2.71
C TYR A 654 7.58 -8.84 4.11
N THR A 655 8.67 -9.62 4.23
CA THR A 655 9.34 -9.85 5.51
C THR A 655 9.82 -8.53 6.15
N ARG A 656 10.46 -7.65 5.38
CA ARG A 656 10.97 -6.36 5.88
C ARG A 656 9.85 -5.44 6.34
N PHE A 657 8.74 -5.39 5.60
CA PHE A 657 7.58 -4.63 6.02
C PHE A 657 7.02 -5.13 7.35
N VAL A 658 6.83 -6.44 7.49
CA VAL A 658 6.29 -7.03 8.73
C VAL A 658 7.27 -6.89 9.89
N GLN A 659 8.58 -7.08 9.68
CA GLN A 659 9.60 -6.81 10.71
C GLN A 659 9.54 -5.37 11.22
N GLY A 660 9.38 -4.40 10.31
CA GLY A 660 9.17 -3.00 10.68
C GLY A 660 7.92 -2.81 11.53
N ALA A 661 6.82 -3.49 11.16
CA ALA A 661 5.56 -3.46 11.91
C ALA A 661 5.70 -4.07 13.31
N LEU A 662 6.42 -5.19 13.44
CA LEU A 662 6.65 -5.89 14.69
C LEU A 662 7.53 -5.09 15.66
N CYS A 663 8.49 -4.33 15.16
CA CYS A 663 9.36 -3.49 15.98
C CYS A 663 8.72 -2.16 16.39
N HIS A 664 7.78 -1.63 15.60
CA HIS A 664 7.16 -0.33 15.89
C HIS A 664 6.21 -0.39 17.10
N PRO A 665 6.31 0.53 18.08
CA PRO A 665 5.57 0.43 19.34
C PRO A 665 4.06 0.72 19.21
N LEU A 666 3.64 1.47 18.19
CA LEU A 666 2.22 1.74 17.97
C LEU A 666 1.51 0.67 17.15
N ILE A 667 2.24 -0.16 16.38
CA ILE A 667 1.61 -1.07 15.42
C ILE A 667 1.25 -2.39 16.08
N VAL A 668 0.02 -2.84 15.86
CA VAL A 668 -0.54 -4.08 16.41
C VAL A 668 -0.95 -5.10 15.34
N GLY A 669 -0.76 -4.77 14.06
CA GLY A 669 -1.03 -5.67 12.97
C GLY A 669 -0.79 -5.04 11.61
N CYS A 670 -0.78 -5.88 10.59
CA CYS A 670 -0.75 -5.50 9.19
C CYS A 670 -1.43 -6.54 8.31
N HIS A 671 -2.32 -6.08 7.42
CA HIS A 671 -3.06 -6.94 6.49
C HIS A 671 -2.58 -6.72 5.05
N TRP A 672 -2.25 -7.81 4.38
CA TRP A 672 -1.82 -7.83 2.98
C TRP A 672 -3.01 -7.66 2.06
N PHE A 673 -2.91 -6.75 1.09
CA PHE A 673 -3.89 -6.61 0.02
C PHE A 673 -3.34 -7.26 -1.26
N GLN A 674 -3.75 -8.47 -1.66
CA GLN A 674 -4.90 -9.24 -1.24
C GLN A 674 -4.66 -10.75 -1.47
N TYR A 675 -5.68 -11.57 -1.28
CA TYR A 675 -5.56 -13.02 -1.39
C TYR A 675 -5.19 -13.51 -2.79
N ARG A 676 -5.84 -12.96 -3.82
CA ARG A 676 -5.69 -13.40 -5.21
C ARG A 676 -5.19 -12.27 -6.09
N ASP A 677 -4.39 -12.61 -7.10
CA ASP A 677 -4.11 -11.68 -8.19
C ASP A 677 -5.40 -11.15 -8.79
N GLN A 678 -5.32 -9.92 -9.26
CA GLN A 678 -6.42 -9.35 -10.00
C GLN A 678 -6.46 -9.94 -11.41
N PRO A 679 -7.61 -9.89 -12.11
CA PRO A 679 -7.68 -10.33 -13.49
C PRO A 679 -6.61 -9.66 -14.35
N LEU A 680 -6.01 -10.39 -15.29
CA LEU A 680 -4.96 -9.89 -16.18
C LEU A 680 -5.34 -8.58 -16.89
N ILE A 681 -6.60 -8.45 -17.29
CA ILE A 681 -7.13 -7.25 -17.97
C ILE A 681 -7.78 -6.22 -17.03
N GLY A 682 -7.73 -6.54 -15.75
CA GLY A 682 -8.18 -5.70 -14.67
C GLY A 682 -9.65 -5.82 -14.27
N ARG A 683 -9.90 -5.28 -13.09
CA ARG A 683 -11.21 -5.13 -12.45
C ARG A 683 -12.07 -4.11 -13.20
N GLY A 684 -13.26 -3.84 -12.68
CA GLY A 684 -14.19 -2.86 -13.26
C GLY A 684 -13.63 -1.43 -13.41
N ASP A 685 -12.62 -1.06 -12.63
CA ASP A 685 -11.92 0.22 -12.66
C ASP A 685 -10.58 0.19 -13.45
N GLY A 686 -10.18 -0.99 -13.97
CA GLY A 686 -8.96 -1.18 -14.76
C GLY A 686 -7.70 -1.51 -13.95
N GLU A 687 -7.81 -1.68 -12.63
CA GLU A 687 -6.72 -2.19 -11.78
C GLU A 687 -6.46 -3.67 -12.07
N ALA A 688 -5.20 -4.09 -12.27
CA ALA A 688 -4.86 -5.41 -12.83
C ALA A 688 -3.55 -5.98 -12.24
N TYR A 689 -3.41 -5.93 -10.93
CA TYR A 689 -2.15 -6.14 -10.22
C TYR A 689 -1.84 -7.61 -9.90
N GLN A 690 -0.55 -7.97 -9.97
CA GLN A 690 0.01 -9.20 -9.44
C GLN A 690 0.34 -9.06 -7.93
N ILE A 691 -0.70 -9.10 -7.10
CA ILE A 691 -0.61 -8.82 -5.65
C ILE A 691 -1.23 -9.94 -4.79
N GLY A 692 -1.58 -11.08 -5.37
CA GLY A 692 -2.14 -12.24 -4.68
C GLY A 692 -1.10 -13.06 -3.91
N PHE A 693 -1.56 -13.78 -2.89
CA PHE A 693 -0.88 -14.99 -2.40
C PHE A 693 -1.10 -16.19 -3.34
N VAL A 694 -2.19 -16.15 -4.10
CA VAL A 694 -2.50 -17.10 -5.17
C VAL A 694 -2.77 -16.37 -6.50
N ASP A 695 -2.53 -17.05 -7.61
CA ASP A 695 -2.83 -16.55 -8.95
C ASP A 695 -4.31 -16.74 -9.34
N THR A 696 -4.68 -16.43 -10.60
CA THR A 696 -6.05 -16.64 -11.12
C THR A 696 -6.49 -18.11 -11.15
N CYS A 697 -5.54 -19.04 -11.12
CA CYS A 697 -5.74 -20.49 -11.14
C CYS A 697 -5.78 -21.13 -9.75
N ASP A 698 -5.68 -20.32 -8.69
CA ASP A 698 -5.59 -20.79 -7.30
C ASP A 698 -4.29 -21.56 -6.99
N ARG A 699 -3.21 -21.28 -7.73
CA ARG A 699 -1.85 -21.73 -7.42
C ARG A 699 -1.16 -20.74 -6.50
N VAL A 700 -0.46 -21.27 -5.50
CA VAL A 700 0.26 -20.47 -4.51
C VAL A 700 1.54 -19.88 -5.08
N TYR A 701 1.91 -18.70 -4.59
CA TYR A 701 3.25 -18.16 -4.77
C TYR A 701 4.18 -18.65 -3.66
N PRO A 702 5.03 -19.67 -3.92
CA PRO A 702 5.75 -20.37 -2.86
C PRO A 702 6.72 -19.45 -2.11
N GLU A 703 7.34 -18.48 -2.79
CA GLU A 703 8.28 -17.54 -2.16
C GLU A 703 7.59 -16.68 -1.11
N LEU A 704 6.40 -16.15 -1.44
CA LEU A 704 5.62 -15.31 -0.55
C LEU A 704 5.00 -16.12 0.60
N VAL A 705 4.49 -17.32 0.31
CA VAL A 705 3.95 -18.24 1.32
C VAL A 705 5.02 -18.69 2.32
N GLN A 706 6.23 -18.99 1.84
CA GLN A 706 7.34 -19.35 2.73
C GLN A 706 7.73 -18.18 3.64
N ALA A 707 7.85 -16.96 3.08
CA ALA A 707 8.13 -15.77 3.88
C ALA A 707 7.04 -15.49 4.94
N ALA A 708 5.77 -15.68 4.59
CA ALA A 708 4.65 -15.63 5.54
C ALA A 708 4.79 -16.67 6.65
N ARG A 709 5.16 -17.91 6.29
CA ARG A 709 5.36 -18.98 7.26
C ARG A 709 6.49 -18.64 8.24
N ASP A 710 7.64 -18.24 7.74
CA ASP A 710 8.80 -17.89 8.57
C ASP A 710 8.47 -16.74 9.54
N VAL A 711 7.68 -15.77 9.06
CA VAL A 711 7.16 -14.68 9.90
C VAL A 711 6.22 -15.21 10.98
N GLY A 712 5.26 -16.08 10.63
CA GLY A 712 4.28 -16.61 11.57
C GLY A 712 4.89 -17.45 12.69
N GLU A 713 5.90 -18.28 12.38
CA GLU A 713 6.63 -19.10 13.36
C GLU A 713 7.37 -18.25 14.39
N ASN A 714 7.93 -17.11 13.97
CA ASN A 714 8.81 -16.29 14.80
C ASN A 714 8.18 -14.96 15.25
N LEU A 715 6.91 -14.74 14.92
CA LEU A 715 6.18 -13.47 15.06
C LEU A 715 6.40 -12.81 16.43
N TYR A 716 6.15 -13.58 17.49
CA TYR A 716 6.18 -13.08 18.85
C TYR A 716 7.60 -12.94 19.40
N ALA A 717 8.48 -13.91 19.13
CA ALA A 717 9.89 -13.84 19.51
C ALA A 717 10.61 -12.64 18.87
N TYR A 718 10.33 -12.34 17.59
CA TYR A 718 10.86 -11.16 16.91
C TYR A 718 10.33 -9.86 17.53
N ARG A 719 9.01 -9.78 17.78
CA ARG A 719 8.41 -8.61 18.42
C ARG A 719 8.96 -8.35 19.82
N GLU A 720 9.12 -9.40 20.63
CA GLU A 720 9.70 -9.31 21.98
C GLU A 720 11.12 -8.76 21.93
N ARG A 721 11.98 -9.33 21.07
CA ARG A 721 13.35 -8.83 20.85
C ARG A 721 13.39 -7.35 20.46
N GLY A 722 12.43 -6.91 19.62
CA GLY A 722 12.22 -5.50 19.32
C GLY A 722 13.39 -4.83 18.58
N ARG A 723 14.16 -5.59 17.82
CA ARG A 723 15.33 -5.12 17.06
C ARG A 723 15.19 -5.53 15.60
N LEU A 724 15.58 -4.63 14.70
CA LEU A 724 15.60 -4.90 13.26
C LEU A 724 16.78 -5.81 12.93
N GLN A 725 16.49 -7.09 12.72
CA GLN A 725 17.43 -8.11 12.27
C GLN A 725 16.91 -8.78 10.98
N ASN A 726 17.81 -9.20 10.11
CA ASN A 726 17.43 -9.78 8.81
C ASN A 726 16.71 -11.12 8.95
N ALA A 727 17.23 -11.98 9.83
CA ALA A 727 16.64 -13.28 10.14
C ALA A 727 15.41 -13.12 11.04
N MET A 728 14.44 -14.02 10.90
CA MET A 728 13.24 -14.02 11.73
C MET A 728 13.43 -14.74 13.07
N ASP A 729 14.34 -15.71 13.16
CA ASP A 729 14.65 -16.52 14.36
C ASP A 729 15.63 -15.83 15.32
#